data_AF-A0A1H2ZFB8-F1
#
_entry.id   AF-A0A1H2ZFB8-F1
#
_cell.length_a   1.000
_cell.length_b   1.000
_cell.length_c   1.000
_cell.angle_alpha   90.00
_cell.angle_beta   90.00
_cell.angle_gamma   90.00
#
_symmetry.space_group_name_H-M   'P 1'
#
loop_
_entity.id
_entity.type
_entity.pdbx_description
1 polymer ?
#
loop_
_entity_poly.entity_id
_entity_poly.type
_entity_poly.pdbx_seq_one_letter_code
_entity_poly.pdbx_strand_id
1 'polypeptide(L)'
;MRVGASPAGRRRVIRAALASACAIVAVPAAGPFLISPAAAQEPPPPRRETHNLFGMTGLIDTPSARVQPDAQLSFSAGYFGGFLRNTLSFQVLPRVEAAFRYSVLDQFFSPDLDLFDRSFDIKILISDETRNFPAIAVGLQDFLGTGIYSGEYVVASKQVHPEVTLTGGFGWGRLAGTGNLRNPFTYISDGFEDRDTVGLRTGTVRFGQFFRGPDMGVFGGVEWRPSFVEGVSVKAEYSPFDYSIDAGSGDFEQTIPFNFGVDWQATDLISLGAYAMYGSTFGVRATISLNPMEDIAPQDLGAGPMPLRPRPPVEQGPPPGLGPVVERIGPAPAPGSDLSLDALELESATDGARWAIADVPAGASLDGTCPEDAALDIDAQLGVVDGVTFRDAAGAPICSVVLRPAGQRYVETKRLRRGGYDTSWFADQAQHDAAREKVSAALRADGLDMVSFSLEPQRVRLEIANPTYNSPPKAIGRAAVTLANALPPSVEDLEVTLVEQALPVVTVILRRARLEAVAETADEERDSWLGAEIVDTPPRPGAPLPEFEGYPRYSWFLTPALPISLFDPDAPLRADPSLRVGGRLELARGASVSGTVIKSLAGGFDDIDRPSDSTLPHVRSDYRFYLQEGDPGVERLTADYLFKVAPEIYGRVSAGMLERMFGGVSAEVLWKSVDRDWGLGAELNYARQRDYDMLAGFRDYDVITGHGSFYWDTGWNDMEVQVDAGRYLAGDYGATFTMSRRFSNGWEIGGFFTLTDVPFDEYGEGSFDKGLFLTIPLRWGLPFETRERVPITIRPLTRDGGARLEIFNRLYPIVREADRTDLKNGWGNFWR
;
A
#
# COMPACT_ATOMS: atom_id res chain seq x y z
N MET A 1 46.15 35.18 6.35
CA MET A 1 46.60 33.80 6.63
C MET A 1 45.46 32.88 6.24
N ARG A 2 45.59 32.14 5.13
CA ARG A 2 44.61 31.12 4.75
C ARG A 2 44.86 29.89 5.61
N VAL A 3 43.93 29.55 6.50
CA VAL A 3 43.97 28.30 7.26
C VAL A 3 43.40 27.23 6.33
N GLY A 4 44.26 26.34 5.85
CA GLY A 4 43.82 25.20 5.06
C GLY A 4 43.02 24.23 5.91
N ALA A 5 41.91 23.72 5.36
CA ALA A 5 41.06 22.73 5.99
C ALA A 5 41.85 21.48 6.44
N SER A 6 41.52 20.93 7.60
CA SER A 6 42.18 19.71 8.09
C SER A 6 41.70 18.49 7.26
N PRO A 7 42.59 17.52 6.94
CA PRO A 7 42.23 16.30 6.21
C PRO A 7 41.19 15.40 6.92
N ALA A 8 40.87 15.67 8.18
CA ALA A 8 39.99 14.85 9.01
C ALA A 8 38.49 15.08 8.70
N GLY A 9 38.08 16.33 8.43
CA GLY A 9 36.68 16.67 8.09
C GLY A 9 36.23 16.03 6.77
N ARG A 10 37.05 16.18 5.71
CA ARG A 10 36.81 15.55 4.40
C ARG A 10 36.67 14.02 4.46
N ARG A 11 37.39 13.34 5.36
CA ARG A 11 37.29 11.88 5.53
C ARG A 11 36.00 11.45 6.24
N ARG A 12 35.42 12.31 7.09
CA ARG A 12 34.14 12.05 7.79
C ARG A 12 32.97 12.11 6.81
N VAL A 13 32.89 13.15 5.99
CA VAL A 13 31.82 13.35 5.00
C VAL A 13 31.84 12.25 3.92
N ILE A 14 33.02 11.87 3.41
CA ILE A 14 33.16 10.77 2.45
C ILE A 14 32.75 9.42 3.06
N ARG A 15 33.07 9.17 4.34
CA ARG A 15 32.60 7.98 5.06
C ARG A 15 31.08 7.98 5.27
N ALA A 16 30.49 9.13 5.59
CA ALA A 16 29.05 9.30 5.70
C ALA A 16 28.33 9.08 4.36
N ALA A 17 28.91 9.56 3.25
CA ALA A 17 28.40 9.35 1.89
C ALA A 17 28.41 7.87 1.48
N LEU A 18 29.50 7.14 1.76
CA LEU A 18 29.59 5.70 1.50
C LEU A 18 28.68 4.88 2.41
N ALA A 19 28.54 5.26 3.68
CA ALA A 19 27.67 4.56 4.64
C ALA A 19 26.18 4.74 4.30
N SER A 20 25.75 5.95 3.93
CA SER A 20 24.36 6.26 3.56
C SER A 20 23.93 5.56 2.27
N ALA A 21 24.82 5.50 1.27
CA ALA A 21 24.57 4.75 0.04
C ALA A 21 24.56 3.22 0.26
N CYS A 22 25.40 2.68 1.15
CA CYS A 22 25.44 1.25 1.45
C CYS A 22 24.27 0.75 2.30
N ALA A 23 23.73 1.54 3.23
CA ALA A 23 22.67 1.09 4.13
C ALA A 23 21.30 0.95 3.47
N ILE A 24 20.99 1.78 2.46
CA ILE A 24 19.75 1.66 1.67
C ILE A 24 19.88 0.50 0.66
N VAL A 25 21.10 0.20 0.20
CA VAL A 25 21.41 -0.97 -0.66
C VAL A 25 21.43 -2.29 0.12
N ALA A 26 21.52 -2.26 1.45
CA ALA A 26 21.60 -3.46 2.29
C ALA A 26 20.26 -4.21 2.49
N VAL A 27 19.16 -3.72 1.91
CA VAL A 27 17.86 -4.40 1.90
C VAL A 27 17.58 -4.96 0.50
N PRO A 28 17.43 -6.29 0.36
CA PRO A 28 18.49 -7.27 0.24
C PRO A 28 19.10 -7.34 -1.18
N ALA A 29 20.40 -7.04 -1.34
CA ALA A 29 21.18 -7.38 -2.54
C ALA A 29 21.62 -8.87 -2.58
N ALA A 30 20.84 -9.76 -1.96
CA ALA A 30 21.12 -11.20 -1.85
C ALA A 30 20.09 -12.03 -2.64
N GLY A 31 19.81 -11.65 -3.88
CA GLY A 31 19.20 -12.53 -4.88
C GLY A 31 20.28 -13.02 -5.84
N PRO A 32 20.33 -14.30 -6.23
CA PRO A 32 21.21 -14.73 -7.31
C PRO A 32 20.80 -14.01 -8.59
N PHE A 33 21.70 -13.18 -9.13
CA PHE A 33 21.59 -12.61 -10.47
C PHE A 33 21.54 -13.77 -11.48
N LEU A 34 20.34 -14.20 -11.85
CA LEU A 34 20.14 -15.11 -12.96
C LEU A 34 20.00 -14.26 -14.22
N ILE A 35 21.03 -14.33 -15.07
CA ILE A 35 21.03 -13.77 -16.42
C ILE A 35 19.98 -14.57 -17.21
N SER A 36 18.81 -13.97 -17.48
CA SER A 36 17.83 -14.55 -18.39
C SER A 36 18.43 -14.63 -19.81
N PRO A 37 18.25 -15.73 -20.55
CA PRO A 37 18.59 -15.77 -21.97
C PRO A 37 17.58 -14.94 -22.76
N ALA A 38 18.08 -14.26 -23.79
CA ALA A 38 17.34 -13.37 -24.67
C ALA A 38 16.05 -14.03 -25.23
N ALA A 39 14.91 -13.46 -24.87
CA ALA A 39 13.65 -13.60 -25.58
C ALA A 39 13.40 -12.32 -26.39
N ALA A 40 12.58 -12.46 -27.44
CA ALA A 40 12.21 -11.50 -28.49
C ALA A 40 12.43 -10.01 -28.21
N GLN A 41 12.91 -9.27 -29.22
CA GLN A 41 13.01 -7.80 -29.20
C GLN A 41 11.64 -7.16 -28.97
N GLU A 42 11.27 -7.00 -27.71
CA GLU A 42 10.36 -5.95 -27.29
C GLU A 42 10.95 -4.61 -27.75
N PRO A 43 10.10 -3.63 -28.13
CA PRO A 43 10.57 -2.28 -28.38
C PRO A 43 11.42 -1.81 -27.18
N PRO A 44 12.54 -1.12 -27.41
CA PRO A 44 13.39 -0.66 -26.32
C PRO A 44 12.51 0.13 -25.34
N PRO A 45 12.64 -0.13 -24.02
CA PRO A 45 11.81 0.53 -23.03
C PRO A 45 11.90 2.05 -23.21
N PRO A 46 10.80 2.79 -22.95
CA PRO A 46 10.82 4.25 -23.07
C PRO A 46 11.98 4.83 -22.26
N ARG A 47 12.74 5.74 -22.88
CA ARG A 47 13.90 6.36 -22.24
C ARG A 47 13.47 7.08 -20.97
N ARG A 48 13.99 6.65 -19.81
CA ARG A 48 13.65 7.20 -18.49
C ARG A 48 14.08 8.66 -18.37
N GLU A 49 13.30 9.44 -17.63
CA GLU A 49 13.64 10.83 -17.37
C GLU A 49 14.79 10.92 -16.38
N THR A 50 15.66 11.89 -16.59
CA THR A 50 16.83 12.06 -15.74
C THR A 50 16.47 12.84 -14.48
N HIS A 51 17.13 12.50 -13.38
CA HIS A 51 17.02 13.27 -12.13
C HIS A 51 17.97 14.49 -12.21
N ASN A 52 17.88 15.41 -11.27
CA ASN A 52 18.82 16.51 -11.06
C ASN A 52 19.63 16.29 -9.76
N LEU A 53 20.52 17.21 -9.39
CA LEU A 53 21.31 17.13 -8.15
C LEU A 53 20.48 17.29 -6.87
N PHE A 54 19.22 17.74 -6.98
CA PHE A 54 18.26 17.76 -5.88
C PHE A 54 17.47 16.44 -5.76
N GLY A 55 17.65 15.50 -6.70
CA GLY A 55 16.96 14.20 -6.74
C GLY A 55 15.54 14.23 -7.31
N MET A 56 15.12 15.38 -7.86
CA MET A 56 13.86 15.55 -8.58
C MET A 56 14.10 15.39 -10.09
N THR A 57 13.06 15.11 -10.87
CA THR A 57 13.18 15.06 -12.33
C THR A 57 13.53 16.43 -12.92
N GLY A 58 14.61 16.48 -13.69
CA GLY A 58 15.18 17.75 -14.15
C GLY A 58 16.45 17.62 -14.98
N LEU A 59 17.09 18.78 -15.22
CA LEU A 59 18.36 18.86 -15.93
C LEU A 59 19.52 18.54 -14.98
N ILE A 60 20.34 19.51 -14.59
CA ILE A 60 21.50 19.30 -13.72
C ILE A 60 21.20 19.84 -12.32
N ASP A 61 20.90 21.13 -12.24
CA ASP A 61 20.47 21.81 -11.02
C ASP A 61 19.01 22.27 -11.10
N THR A 62 18.51 22.47 -12.33
CA THR A 62 17.17 23.02 -12.59
C THR A 62 16.13 21.91 -12.79
N PRO A 63 14.85 22.18 -12.44
CA PRO A 63 13.77 21.22 -12.66
C PRO A 63 13.36 21.16 -14.14
N SER A 64 12.62 20.12 -14.52
CA SER A 64 11.93 20.01 -15.82
C SER A 64 10.44 19.77 -15.61
N ALA A 65 9.65 19.99 -16.66
CA ALA A 65 8.22 19.69 -16.66
C ALA A 65 7.93 18.21 -16.97
N ARG A 66 8.96 17.38 -17.15
CA ARG A 66 8.81 15.93 -17.35
C ARG A 66 8.54 15.24 -16.02
N VAL A 67 7.92 14.07 -16.08
CA VAL A 67 7.55 13.26 -14.91
C VAL A 67 8.13 11.85 -15.06
N GLN A 68 8.37 11.18 -13.94
CA GLN A 68 8.77 9.78 -13.95
C GLN A 68 7.56 8.87 -14.22
N PRO A 69 7.78 7.58 -14.54
CA PRO A 69 6.71 6.58 -14.51
C PRO A 69 5.94 6.59 -13.18
N ASP A 70 4.63 6.35 -13.24
CA ASP A 70 3.80 6.31 -12.05
C ASP A 70 4.32 5.32 -11.00
N ALA A 71 4.22 5.69 -9.73
CA ALA A 71 4.78 4.99 -8.57
C ALA A 71 6.31 4.80 -8.57
N GLN A 72 7.09 5.38 -9.48
CA GLN A 72 8.55 5.25 -9.40
C GLN A 72 9.10 5.85 -8.09
N LEU A 73 9.86 5.05 -7.36
CA LEU A 73 10.60 5.41 -6.15
C LEU A 73 12.09 5.48 -6.50
N SER A 74 12.72 6.62 -6.22
CA SER A 74 14.13 6.85 -6.52
C SER A 74 14.88 7.31 -5.27
N PHE A 75 16.05 6.74 -5.05
CA PHE A 75 17.03 7.26 -4.10
C PHE A 75 18.22 7.85 -4.87
N SER A 76 18.50 9.13 -4.66
CA SER A 76 19.60 9.85 -5.29
C SER A 76 20.62 10.34 -4.26
N ALA A 77 21.90 10.10 -4.52
CA ALA A 77 23.00 10.72 -3.80
C ALA A 77 23.78 11.64 -4.75
N GLY A 78 23.71 12.96 -4.51
CA GLY A 78 24.38 13.99 -5.28
C GLY A 78 25.45 14.69 -4.46
N TYR A 79 26.62 14.93 -5.06
CA TYR A 79 27.71 15.67 -4.43
C TYR A 79 28.35 16.66 -5.38
N PHE A 80 28.46 17.93 -4.96
CA PHE A 80 29.26 18.95 -5.65
C PHE A 80 29.66 20.04 -4.66
N GLY A 81 30.83 20.66 -4.82
CA GLY A 81 31.18 21.87 -4.06
C GLY A 81 31.20 21.76 -2.52
N GLY A 82 31.23 20.55 -1.96
CA GLY A 82 31.11 20.31 -0.51
C GLY A 82 29.66 20.04 -0.04
N PHE A 83 28.68 20.17 -0.93
CA PHE A 83 27.28 19.86 -0.67
C PHE A 83 27.00 18.40 -0.98
N LEU A 84 26.58 17.64 0.04
CA LEU A 84 26.05 16.28 -0.13
C LEU A 84 24.54 16.32 0.02
N ARG A 85 23.81 15.82 -0.97
CA ARG A 85 22.34 15.73 -0.96
C ARG A 85 21.93 14.28 -1.16
N ASN A 86 21.21 13.74 -0.19
CA ASN A 86 20.55 12.44 -0.30
C ASN A 86 19.06 12.69 -0.41
N THR A 87 18.44 12.23 -1.49
CA THR A 87 17.03 12.49 -1.78
C THR A 87 16.30 11.18 -2.02
N LEU A 88 15.18 11.00 -1.34
CA LEU A 88 14.17 10.01 -1.67
C LEU A 88 13.05 10.72 -2.42
N SER A 89 12.89 10.44 -3.71
CA SER A 89 11.81 10.96 -4.55
C SER A 89 10.82 9.87 -4.94
N PHE A 90 9.55 10.23 -5.02
CA PHE A 90 8.45 9.33 -5.34
C PHE A 90 7.46 10.01 -6.29
N GLN A 91 7.15 9.33 -7.40
CA GLN A 91 6.07 9.71 -8.31
C GLN A 91 4.73 9.28 -7.69
N VAL A 92 4.27 10.07 -6.71
CA VAL A 92 3.08 9.80 -5.88
C VAL A 92 1.84 9.49 -6.71
N LEU A 93 1.63 10.30 -7.74
CA LEU A 93 0.54 10.19 -8.71
C LEU A 93 1.12 10.43 -10.11
N PRO A 94 0.42 10.07 -11.20
CA PRO A 94 0.89 10.32 -12.56
C PRO A 94 1.26 11.78 -12.86
N ARG A 95 0.75 12.73 -12.05
CA ARG A 95 1.00 14.17 -12.17
C ARG A 95 1.65 14.81 -10.95
N VAL A 96 1.99 14.05 -9.91
CA VAL A 96 2.56 14.60 -8.67
C VAL A 96 3.81 13.82 -8.29
N GLU A 97 4.94 14.52 -8.26
CA GLU A 97 6.23 14.03 -7.76
C GLU A 97 6.52 14.72 -6.43
N ALA A 98 6.91 13.96 -5.42
CA ALA A 98 7.32 14.49 -4.12
C ALA A 98 8.70 13.96 -3.76
N ALA A 99 9.46 14.73 -2.98
CA ALA A 99 10.74 14.26 -2.49
C ALA A 99 11.00 14.70 -1.05
N PHE A 100 11.70 13.83 -0.32
CA PHE A 100 12.34 14.16 0.95
C PHE A 100 13.85 14.20 0.72
N ARG A 101 14.47 15.33 1.05
CA ARG A 101 15.90 15.54 0.90
C ARG A 101 16.55 15.79 2.25
N TYR A 102 17.66 15.10 2.47
CA TYR A 102 18.60 15.33 3.55
C TYR A 102 19.91 15.88 2.98
N SER A 103 20.23 17.11 3.33
CA SER A 103 21.43 17.80 2.85
C SER A 103 22.42 18.00 3.99
N VAL A 104 23.69 17.73 3.72
CA VAL A 104 24.81 18.05 4.61
C VAL A 104 25.56 19.22 3.99
N LEU A 105 25.60 20.33 4.71
CA LEU A 105 26.38 21.51 4.36
C LEU A 105 27.59 21.57 5.31
N ASP A 106 28.77 21.25 4.76
CA ASP A 106 30.05 21.25 5.49
C ASP A 106 30.36 22.66 6.01
N GLN A 107 30.78 22.74 7.28
CA GLN A 107 31.30 23.96 7.94
C GLN A 107 30.34 25.16 7.97
N PHE A 108 29.04 24.94 7.81
CA PHE A 108 28.05 26.00 7.61
C PHE A 108 28.04 27.07 8.71
N PHE A 109 28.17 26.67 9.98
CA PHE A 109 28.19 27.62 11.10
C PHE A 109 29.61 28.02 11.54
N SER A 110 30.58 27.09 11.45
CA SER A 110 31.99 27.30 11.77
C SER A 110 32.84 26.17 11.17
N PRO A 111 34.18 26.26 11.13
CA PRO A 111 35.06 25.20 10.62
C PRO A 111 34.89 23.81 11.24
N ASP A 112 34.21 23.70 12.39
CA ASP A 112 33.95 22.44 13.11
C ASP A 112 32.45 22.12 13.25
N LEU A 113 31.53 22.89 12.63
CA LEU A 113 30.08 22.72 12.77
C LEU A 113 29.37 22.67 11.41
N ASP A 114 28.90 21.47 11.07
CA ASP A 114 28.08 21.19 9.88
C ASP A 114 26.62 21.56 10.12
N LEU A 115 25.89 21.82 9.03
CA LEU A 115 24.44 21.94 9.05
C LEU A 115 23.81 20.73 8.35
N PHE A 116 22.84 20.14 9.03
CA PHE A 116 22.00 19.07 8.52
C PHE A 116 20.61 19.61 8.21
N ASP A 117 20.32 19.77 6.92
CA ASP A 117 19.02 20.25 6.43
C ASP A 117 18.11 19.09 6.03
N ARG A 118 16.84 19.19 6.41
CA ARG A 118 15.75 18.25 6.09
C ARG A 118 14.66 19.04 5.40
N SER A 119 14.41 18.73 4.14
CA SER A 119 13.50 19.49 3.30
C SER A 119 12.58 18.59 2.49
N PHE A 120 11.34 19.04 2.26
CA PHE A 120 10.42 18.42 1.32
C PHE A 120 10.24 19.27 0.06
N ASP A 121 10.16 18.59 -1.07
CA ASP A 121 9.86 19.18 -2.37
C ASP A 121 8.58 18.54 -2.94
N ILE A 122 7.84 19.31 -3.74
CA ILE A 122 6.69 18.83 -4.50
C ILE A 122 6.69 19.46 -5.90
N LYS A 123 6.35 18.67 -6.91
CA LYS A 123 6.13 19.11 -8.29
C LYS A 123 4.81 18.56 -8.81
N ILE A 124 4.01 19.44 -9.40
CA ILE A 124 2.71 19.13 -9.96
C ILE A 124 2.73 19.43 -11.46
N LEU A 125 2.46 18.41 -12.28
CA LEU A 125 2.28 18.54 -13.73
C LEU A 125 0.90 19.14 -14.01
N ILE A 126 0.88 20.33 -14.60
CA ILE A 126 -0.33 21.08 -14.94
C ILE A 126 -0.87 20.67 -16.31
N SER A 127 0.03 20.46 -17.28
CA SER A 127 -0.33 20.06 -18.64
C SER A 127 0.68 19.09 -19.20
N ASP A 128 0.18 18.06 -19.87
CA ASP A 128 0.99 17.14 -20.66
C ASP A 128 1.52 17.84 -21.92
N GLU A 129 2.64 17.33 -22.44
CA GLU A 129 3.17 17.77 -23.73
C GLU A 129 2.24 17.30 -24.86
N THR A 130 1.86 18.21 -25.75
CA THR A 130 1.15 17.88 -26.99
C THR A 130 2.00 18.25 -28.19
N ARG A 131 1.55 18.00 -29.42
CA ARG A 131 2.29 18.38 -30.63
C ARG A 131 2.70 19.87 -30.64
N ASN A 132 1.80 20.75 -30.20
CA ASN A 132 1.97 22.21 -30.33
C ASN A 132 2.14 22.93 -28.98
N PHE A 133 2.03 22.23 -27.86
CA PHE A 133 2.10 22.82 -26.53
C PHE A 133 3.13 22.07 -25.67
N PRO A 134 4.00 22.76 -24.91
CA PRO A 134 4.94 22.09 -24.02
C PRO A 134 4.23 21.48 -22.81
N ALA A 135 4.87 20.51 -22.16
CA ALA A 135 4.49 20.14 -20.81
C ALA A 135 4.74 21.32 -19.87
N ILE A 136 3.87 21.54 -18.89
CA ILE A 136 4.03 22.61 -17.89
C ILE A 136 3.90 22.02 -16.49
N ALA A 137 4.85 22.33 -15.62
CA ALA A 137 4.81 21.95 -14.22
C ALA A 137 5.07 23.14 -13.30
N VAL A 138 4.52 23.06 -12.09
CA VAL A 138 4.79 23.98 -10.97
C VAL A 138 5.42 23.17 -9.85
N GLY A 139 6.44 23.71 -9.21
CA GLY A 139 7.03 23.05 -8.05
C GLY A 139 7.42 24.00 -6.94
N LEU A 140 7.47 23.42 -5.74
CA LEU A 140 7.89 24.06 -4.51
C LEU A 140 9.06 23.22 -3.97
N GLN A 141 10.21 23.85 -3.83
CA GLN A 141 11.43 23.27 -3.28
C GLN A 141 11.61 23.77 -1.86
N ASP A 142 11.93 22.85 -0.94
CA ASP A 142 12.10 23.15 0.49
C ASP A 142 10.91 23.97 1.04
N PHE A 143 9.69 23.54 0.69
CA PHE A 143 8.44 24.16 1.14
C PHE A 143 8.13 23.83 2.61
N LEU A 144 8.76 22.77 3.11
CA LEU A 144 8.72 22.29 4.47
C LEU A 144 10.13 21.82 4.86
N GLY A 145 10.82 22.61 5.68
CA GLY A 145 12.21 22.36 6.03
C GLY A 145 12.84 23.56 6.74
N THR A 146 14.14 23.76 6.58
CA THR A 146 14.83 24.94 7.15
C THR A 146 14.59 26.21 6.32
N GLY A 147 14.24 26.06 5.03
CA GLY A 147 14.05 27.14 4.07
C GLY A 147 15.34 27.56 3.35
N ILE A 148 16.46 26.88 3.62
CA ILE A 148 17.77 27.17 3.04
C ILE A 148 17.75 27.01 1.54
N TYR A 149 17.10 25.97 1.02
CA TYR A 149 16.96 25.75 -0.41
C TYR A 149 15.61 26.20 -0.95
N SER A 150 14.88 27.06 -0.21
CA SER A 150 13.52 27.44 -0.58
C SER A 150 13.45 28.12 -1.94
N GLY A 151 12.57 27.62 -2.79
CA GLY A 151 12.33 28.17 -4.11
C GLY A 151 11.03 27.66 -4.71
N GLU A 152 10.41 28.48 -5.53
CA GLU A 152 9.21 28.12 -6.29
C GLU A 152 9.52 28.25 -7.77
N TYR A 153 8.92 27.41 -8.61
CA TYR A 153 9.15 27.49 -10.06
C TYR A 153 7.92 27.15 -10.88
N VAL A 154 7.90 27.72 -12.09
CA VAL A 154 7.07 27.29 -13.20
C VAL A 154 8.00 26.90 -14.35
N VAL A 155 7.88 25.68 -14.85
CA VAL A 155 8.78 25.14 -15.87
C VAL A 155 7.99 24.57 -17.04
N ALA A 156 8.50 24.75 -18.24
CA ALA A 156 8.00 24.16 -19.46
C ALA A 156 9.06 23.28 -20.13
N SER A 157 8.67 22.10 -20.61
CA SER A 157 9.54 21.18 -21.36
C SER A 157 8.91 20.77 -22.68
N LYS A 158 9.73 20.73 -23.74
CA LYS A 158 9.30 20.40 -25.10
C LYS A 158 10.32 19.52 -25.80
N GLN A 159 9.89 18.36 -26.28
CA GLN A 159 10.65 17.56 -27.22
C GLN A 159 10.53 18.16 -28.62
N VAL A 160 11.57 18.89 -29.05
CA VAL A 160 11.61 19.55 -30.37
C VAL A 160 12.17 18.64 -31.46
N HIS A 161 12.91 17.61 -31.06
CA HIS A 161 13.43 16.54 -31.90
C HIS A 161 13.39 15.23 -31.10
N PRO A 162 13.27 14.04 -31.71
CA PRO A 162 13.29 12.77 -30.99
C PRO A 162 14.45 12.60 -30.00
N GLU A 163 15.58 13.26 -30.28
CA GLU A 163 16.77 13.26 -29.42
C GLU A 163 16.98 14.54 -28.60
N VAL A 164 16.23 15.61 -28.84
CA VAL A 164 16.49 16.92 -28.23
C VAL A 164 15.26 17.41 -27.48
N THR A 165 15.43 17.63 -26.18
CA THR A 165 14.43 18.24 -25.31
C THR A 165 14.92 19.59 -24.84
N LEU A 166 14.08 20.61 -24.99
CA LEU A 166 14.30 21.94 -24.45
C LEU A 166 13.48 22.11 -23.19
N THR A 167 14.08 22.71 -22.16
CA THR A 167 13.40 23.04 -20.91
C THR A 167 13.69 24.50 -20.57
N GLY A 168 12.68 25.23 -20.10
CA GLY A 168 12.85 26.62 -19.67
C GLY A 168 11.77 27.01 -18.68
N GLY A 169 12.11 27.88 -17.73
CA GLY A 169 11.20 28.23 -16.65
C GLY A 169 11.59 29.51 -15.92
N PHE A 170 10.73 29.84 -14.97
CA PHE A 170 10.87 30.98 -14.08
C PHE A 170 10.92 30.50 -12.64
N GLY A 171 11.73 31.16 -11.80
CA GLY A 171 11.95 30.78 -10.42
C GLY A 171 11.92 31.95 -9.44
N TRP A 172 11.51 31.66 -8.22
CA TRP A 172 11.51 32.55 -7.05
C TRP A 172 12.37 31.96 -5.93
N GLY A 173 12.67 32.74 -4.88
CA GLY A 173 13.56 32.32 -3.80
C GLY A 173 14.97 32.08 -4.32
N ARG A 174 15.60 30.94 -3.97
CA ARG A 174 16.95 30.60 -4.45
C ARG A 174 17.05 30.47 -5.97
N LEU A 175 15.95 30.13 -6.65
CA LEU A 175 15.90 30.08 -8.11
C LEU A 175 15.77 31.47 -8.78
N ALA A 176 15.66 32.55 -7.99
CA ALA A 176 15.71 33.91 -8.52
C ALA A 176 17.15 34.41 -8.76
N GLY A 177 18.14 33.82 -8.10
CA GLY A 177 19.53 34.20 -8.27
C GLY A 177 19.82 35.65 -7.91
N THR A 178 20.53 36.33 -8.80
CA THR A 178 20.82 37.77 -8.73
C THR A 178 19.67 38.67 -9.24
N GLY A 179 18.51 38.11 -9.62
CA GLY A 179 17.30 38.86 -9.97
C GLY A 179 17.34 39.50 -11.37
N ASN A 180 16.99 38.73 -12.40
CA ASN A 180 17.04 39.22 -13.81
C ASN A 180 15.72 39.85 -14.29
N LEU A 181 14.61 39.60 -13.60
CA LEU A 181 13.28 40.11 -13.96
C LEU A 181 12.52 40.53 -12.70
N ARG A 182 11.79 41.64 -12.75
CA ARG A 182 10.90 42.05 -11.65
C ARG A 182 9.78 41.01 -11.47
N ASN A 183 9.50 40.64 -10.22
CA ASN A 183 8.42 39.70 -9.90
C ASN A 183 7.06 40.25 -10.41
N PRO A 184 6.37 39.58 -11.35
CA PRO A 184 5.13 40.09 -11.92
C PRO A 184 3.98 40.16 -10.91
N PHE A 185 4.02 39.40 -9.81
CA PHE A 185 2.98 39.44 -8.79
C PHE A 185 3.00 40.74 -7.97
N THR A 186 4.10 41.51 -8.02
CA THR A 186 4.17 42.86 -7.42
C THR A 186 3.22 43.85 -8.09
N TYR A 187 2.80 43.59 -9.34
CA TYR A 187 1.75 44.40 -9.99
C TYR A 187 0.34 44.08 -9.48
N ILE A 188 0.15 42.95 -8.79
CA ILE A 188 -1.14 42.54 -8.22
C ILE A 188 -1.28 43.09 -6.80
N SER A 189 -0.22 43.00 -5.99
CA SER A 189 -0.18 43.51 -4.62
C SER A 189 1.27 43.73 -4.18
N ASP A 190 1.52 44.83 -3.46
CA ASP A 190 2.83 45.14 -2.88
C ASP A 190 3.30 44.05 -1.91
N GLY A 191 2.38 43.27 -1.32
CA GLY A 191 2.71 42.16 -0.42
C GLY A 191 3.48 41.00 -1.07
N PHE A 192 3.65 40.98 -2.39
CA PHE A 192 4.52 40.02 -3.10
C PHE A 192 5.98 40.47 -3.19
N GLU A 193 6.29 41.73 -2.86
CA GLU A 193 7.66 42.25 -2.88
C GLU A 193 8.49 41.69 -1.72
N ASP A 194 7.86 41.53 -0.55
CA ASP A 194 8.52 41.03 0.65
C ASP A 194 8.46 39.50 0.77
N ARG A 195 9.63 38.86 0.72
CA ARG A 195 9.82 37.46 1.12
C ARG A 195 10.39 37.41 2.52
N ASP A 196 9.62 36.91 3.48
CA ASP A 196 10.09 36.69 4.85
C ASP A 196 11.27 35.71 4.84
N THR A 197 12.46 36.13 5.24
CA THR A 197 13.67 35.29 5.34
C THR A 197 14.06 34.99 6.79
N VAL A 198 13.21 35.34 7.77
CA VAL A 198 13.60 35.38 9.18
C VAL A 198 13.54 33.99 9.81
N GLY A 199 14.72 33.47 10.17
CA GLY A 199 14.94 32.40 11.14
C GLY A 199 15.16 31.00 10.56
N LEU A 200 16.31 30.39 10.90
CA LEU A 200 16.62 28.96 10.69
C LEU A 200 15.82 28.05 11.66
N ARG A 201 14.50 28.24 11.74
CA ARG A 201 13.63 27.30 12.45
C ARG A 201 13.38 26.11 11.53
N THR A 202 13.80 24.92 11.94
CA THR A 202 13.64 23.71 11.13
C THR A 202 12.20 23.20 11.24
N GLY A 203 11.68 22.56 10.19
CA GLY A 203 10.40 21.83 10.26
C GLY A 203 9.11 22.67 10.28
N THR A 204 9.15 23.96 9.92
CA THR A 204 7.95 24.82 9.80
C THR A 204 7.44 24.91 8.35
N VAL A 205 6.12 24.94 8.13
CA VAL A 205 5.55 25.19 6.79
C VAL A 205 5.51 26.70 6.52
N ARG A 206 6.06 27.15 5.38
CA ARG A 206 6.27 28.57 5.09
C ARG A 206 5.29 29.15 4.06
N PHE A 207 3.98 29.03 4.32
CA PHE A 207 2.92 29.50 3.41
C PHE A 207 3.04 30.97 2.98
N GLY A 208 3.65 31.83 3.81
CA GLY A 208 3.83 33.26 3.53
C GLY A 208 4.91 33.61 2.52
N GLN A 209 5.69 32.63 2.02
CA GLN A 209 6.85 32.90 1.14
C GLN A 209 6.57 32.63 -0.35
N PHE A 210 5.52 31.87 -0.68
CA PHE A 210 5.32 31.38 -2.04
C PHE A 210 5.15 32.49 -3.08
N PHE A 211 5.97 32.42 -4.15
CA PHE A 211 6.00 33.36 -5.27
C PHE A 211 6.25 34.84 -4.87
N ARG A 212 6.89 35.05 -3.70
CA ARG A 212 7.27 36.37 -3.19
C ARG A 212 8.75 36.64 -3.33
N GLY A 213 9.08 37.93 -3.29
CA GLY A 213 10.40 38.49 -3.49
C GLY A 213 10.35 39.57 -4.57
N PRO A 214 11.29 40.52 -4.57
CA PRO A 214 11.31 41.62 -5.53
C PRO A 214 11.55 41.12 -6.97
N ASP A 215 12.30 40.02 -7.09
CA ASP A 215 12.80 39.51 -8.35
C ASP A 215 12.42 38.05 -8.62
N MET A 216 12.44 37.71 -9.91
CA MET A 216 12.23 36.39 -10.49
C MET A 216 13.41 36.06 -11.41
N GLY A 217 13.87 34.81 -11.36
CA GLY A 217 14.94 34.27 -12.18
C GLY A 217 14.39 33.56 -13.41
N VAL A 218 15.19 33.53 -14.47
CA VAL A 218 14.95 32.67 -15.64
C VAL A 218 15.94 31.53 -15.58
N PHE A 219 15.51 30.32 -15.91
CA PHE A 219 16.40 29.18 -16.06
C PHE A 219 16.01 28.37 -17.28
N GLY A 220 16.92 27.52 -17.74
CA GLY A 220 16.61 26.61 -18.84
C GLY A 220 17.83 25.91 -19.40
N GLY A 221 17.60 24.99 -20.32
CA GLY A 221 18.66 24.21 -20.91
C GLY A 221 18.18 23.26 -21.99
N VAL A 222 19.13 22.52 -22.52
CA VAL A 222 18.94 21.50 -23.54
C VAL A 222 19.47 20.17 -23.04
N GLU A 223 18.69 19.12 -23.28
CA GLU A 223 19.10 17.74 -23.10
C GLU A 223 19.10 17.05 -24.46
N TRP A 224 20.26 16.54 -24.84
CA TRP A 224 20.47 15.78 -26.05
C TRP A 224 20.73 14.31 -25.71
N ARG A 225 19.90 13.42 -26.23
CA ARG A 225 19.97 11.97 -26.03
C ARG A 225 20.32 11.28 -27.34
N PRO A 226 21.63 11.15 -27.67
CA PRO A 226 22.05 10.57 -28.95
C PRO A 226 21.43 9.18 -29.18
N SER A 227 20.95 8.90 -30.39
CA SER A 227 20.46 7.56 -30.75
C SER A 227 21.56 6.52 -30.88
N PHE A 228 22.79 6.96 -31.16
CA PHE A 228 23.95 6.10 -31.39
C PHE A 228 24.69 5.68 -30.10
N VAL A 229 24.32 6.22 -28.93
CA VAL A 229 24.80 5.75 -27.62
C VAL A 229 23.61 5.55 -26.70
N GLU A 230 23.32 4.30 -26.38
CA GLU A 230 22.20 3.94 -25.52
C GLU A 230 22.43 4.39 -24.07
N GLY A 231 21.35 4.85 -23.42
CA GLY A 231 21.38 5.27 -22.02
C GLY A 231 22.11 6.58 -21.72
N VAL A 232 22.67 7.28 -22.72
CA VAL A 232 23.41 8.53 -22.51
C VAL A 232 22.55 9.77 -22.77
N SER A 233 22.62 10.74 -21.85
CA SER A 233 22.01 12.07 -21.99
C SER A 233 23.07 13.13 -21.74
N VAL A 234 23.26 14.05 -22.69
CA VAL A 234 24.18 15.19 -22.58
C VAL A 234 23.37 16.45 -22.33
N LYS A 235 23.79 17.25 -21.36
CA LYS A 235 23.05 18.41 -20.88
C LYS A 235 23.89 19.68 -20.91
N ALA A 236 23.26 20.77 -21.30
CA ALA A 236 23.76 22.12 -21.10
C ALA A 236 22.64 22.96 -20.46
N GLU A 237 22.95 23.63 -19.37
CA GLU A 237 21.98 24.30 -18.50
C GLU A 237 22.47 25.71 -18.14
N TYR A 238 21.55 26.66 -18.16
CA TYR A 238 21.67 27.96 -17.50
C TYR A 238 20.87 27.91 -16.19
N SER A 239 21.56 28.04 -15.06
CA SER A 239 20.97 28.02 -13.73
C SER A 239 21.28 29.33 -13.00
N PRO A 240 20.26 30.09 -12.58
CA PRO A 240 20.42 31.26 -11.75
C PRO A 240 20.52 30.91 -10.26
N PHE A 241 20.51 29.63 -9.86
CA PHE A 241 20.40 29.25 -8.44
C PHE A 241 21.46 29.97 -7.60
N ASP A 242 21.02 30.66 -6.55
CA ASP A 242 21.90 31.40 -5.66
C ASP A 242 22.52 30.48 -4.61
N TYR A 243 23.84 30.31 -4.67
CA TYR A 243 24.63 29.55 -3.69
C TYR A 243 25.39 30.45 -2.70
N SER A 244 25.18 31.76 -2.70
CA SER A 244 25.96 32.72 -1.89
C SER A 244 25.90 32.46 -0.39
N ILE A 245 24.74 32.03 0.12
CA ILE A 245 24.55 31.65 1.54
C ILE A 245 25.29 30.34 1.86
N ASP A 246 25.39 29.44 0.88
CA ASP A 246 26.00 28.11 1.06
C ASP A 246 27.53 28.14 0.83
N ALA A 247 28.02 29.12 0.07
CA ALA A 247 29.44 29.34 -0.24
C ALA A 247 30.22 30.04 0.89
N GLY A 248 29.53 30.59 1.90
CA GLY A 248 30.16 31.26 3.04
C GLY A 248 31.06 30.37 3.91
N SER A 249 30.97 29.04 3.74
CA SER A 249 31.68 28.03 4.53
C SER A 249 32.59 27.08 3.75
N GLY A 250 32.74 27.21 2.42
CA GLY A 250 33.49 26.25 1.58
C GLY A 250 34.32 26.86 0.43
N ASP A 251 35.11 26.02 -0.25
CA ASP A 251 35.96 26.36 -1.42
C ASP A 251 35.15 26.59 -2.74
N PHE A 252 33.84 26.81 -2.68
CA PHE A 252 32.97 26.93 -3.86
C PHE A 252 32.76 28.40 -4.28
N GLU A 253 33.07 28.71 -5.54
CA GLU A 253 32.85 30.04 -6.12
C GLU A 253 32.04 29.92 -7.42
N GLN A 254 30.92 30.62 -7.51
CA GLN A 254 30.07 30.65 -8.70
C GLN A 254 30.63 31.68 -9.71
N THR A 255 31.36 31.23 -10.72
CA THR A 255 32.01 32.11 -11.71
C THR A 255 31.13 32.38 -12.92
N ILE A 256 30.42 31.36 -13.41
CA ILE A 256 29.47 31.47 -14.53
C ILE A 256 28.18 30.72 -14.20
N PRO A 257 27.02 31.16 -14.69
CA PRO A 257 25.72 30.52 -14.44
C PRO A 257 25.43 29.34 -15.40
N PHE A 258 26.46 28.73 -15.98
CA PHE A 258 26.31 27.62 -16.94
C PHE A 258 26.86 26.31 -16.39
N ASN A 259 26.07 25.25 -16.54
CA ASN A 259 26.40 23.89 -16.14
C ASN A 259 26.38 22.97 -17.38
N PHE A 260 27.29 22.00 -17.43
CA PHE A 260 27.36 21.00 -18.49
C PHE A 260 27.52 19.63 -17.87
N GLY A 261 26.94 18.59 -18.47
CA GLY A 261 27.13 17.26 -17.93
C GLY A 261 26.59 16.13 -18.77
N VAL A 262 26.82 14.93 -18.26
CA VAL A 262 26.44 13.66 -18.87
C VAL A 262 25.78 12.79 -17.81
N ASP A 263 24.60 12.27 -18.14
CA ASP A 263 23.93 11.20 -17.42
C ASP A 263 24.04 9.90 -18.22
N TRP A 264 24.30 8.80 -17.53
CA TRP A 264 24.37 7.46 -18.09
C TRP A 264 23.47 6.50 -17.29
N GLN A 265 22.50 5.91 -17.99
CA GLN A 265 21.68 4.81 -17.49
C GLN A 265 22.52 3.53 -17.57
N ALA A 266 23.12 3.12 -16.46
CA ALA A 266 24.01 1.96 -16.40
C ALA A 266 23.24 0.63 -16.42
N THR A 267 22.09 0.59 -15.77
CA THR A 267 21.11 -0.51 -15.75
C THR A 267 19.70 0.07 -15.67
N ASP A 268 18.65 -0.73 -15.73
CA ASP A 268 17.28 -0.20 -15.50
C ASP A 268 17.14 0.43 -14.10
N LEU A 269 17.87 -0.09 -13.11
CA LEU A 269 17.83 0.38 -11.72
C LEU A 269 18.77 1.55 -11.46
N ILE A 270 19.92 1.63 -12.13
CA ILE A 270 21.01 2.53 -11.74
C ILE A 270 21.29 3.56 -12.84
N SER A 271 21.28 4.84 -12.46
CA SER A 271 21.79 5.94 -13.28
C SER A 271 22.93 6.69 -12.58
N LEU A 272 23.91 7.12 -13.36
CA LEU A 272 25.08 7.86 -12.92
C LEU A 272 25.17 9.18 -13.67
N GLY A 273 25.62 10.24 -13.00
CA GLY A 273 25.75 11.56 -13.58
C GLY A 273 27.08 12.21 -13.21
N ALA A 274 27.67 12.94 -14.16
CA ALA A 274 28.87 13.73 -13.96
C ALA A 274 28.70 15.12 -14.60
N TYR A 275 29.03 16.16 -13.84
CA TYR A 275 28.70 17.54 -14.18
C TYR A 275 29.90 18.47 -13.97
N ALA A 276 30.11 19.40 -14.88
CA ALA A 276 30.89 20.62 -14.68
C ALA A 276 29.93 21.74 -14.27
N MET A 277 30.09 22.24 -13.05
CA MET A 277 29.16 23.13 -12.36
C MET A 277 29.77 24.52 -12.18
N TYR A 278 29.03 25.54 -12.57
CA TYR A 278 29.27 26.95 -12.28
C TYR A 278 30.67 27.49 -12.63
N GLY A 279 31.38 26.81 -13.55
CA GLY A 279 32.71 27.16 -14.03
C GLY A 279 33.90 26.77 -13.15
N SER A 280 33.66 26.38 -11.89
CA SER A 280 34.74 26.18 -10.90
C SER A 280 34.81 24.76 -10.33
N THR A 281 33.74 23.98 -10.46
CA THR A 281 33.54 22.78 -9.65
C THR A 281 32.99 21.61 -10.48
N PHE A 282 33.23 20.38 -10.01
CA PHE A 282 32.60 19.19 -10.57
C PHE A 282 31.57 18.61 -9.60
N GLY A 283 30.48 18.09 -10.16
CA GLY A 283 29.43 17.38 -9.45
C GLY A 283 29.31 15.94 -9.95
N VAL A 284 28.85 15.07 -9.07
CA VAL A 284 28.51 13.68 -9.39
C VAL A 284 27.16 13.32 -8.78
N ARG A 285 26.42 12.41 -9.42
CA ARG A 285 25.20 11.82 -8.87
C ARG A 285 25.17 10.33 -9.13
N ALA A 286 24.69 9.57 -8.16
CA ALA A 286 24.20 8.20 -8.35
C ALA A 286 22.71 8.15 -7.99
N THR A 287 21.92 7.39 -8.73
CA THR A 287 20.49 7.20 -8.45
C THR A 287 20.10 5.76 -8.67
N ILE A 288 19.32 5.22 -7.71
CA ILE A 288 18.72 3.91 -7.75
C ILE A 288 17.20 4.11 -7.87
N SER A 289 16.57 3.58 -8.90
CA SER A 289 15.14 3.73 -9.18
C SER A 289 14.46 2.37 -9.24
N LEU A 290 13.37 2.23 -8.49
CA LEU A 290 12.54 1.03 -8.36
C LEU A 290 11.10 1.40 -8.69
N ASN A 291 10.31 0.49 -9.25
CA ASN A 291 8.89 0.69 -9.46
C ASN A 291 8.11 -0.36 -8.63
N PRO A 292 7.36 0.04 -7.59
CA PRO A 292 6.49 -0.84 -6.82
C PRO A 292 5.50 -1.64 -7.67
N MET A 293 5.12 -1.17 -8.86
CA MET A 293 4.22 -1.88 -9.76
C MET A 293 4.93 -2.94 -10.62
N GLU A 294 6.26 -2.98 -10.63
CA GLU A 294 7.06 -3.91 -11.42
C GLU A 294 7.77 -4.90 -10.48
N ASP A 295 7.48 -6.18 -10.61
CA ASP A 295 8.16 -7.22 -9.81
C ASP A 295 9.62 -7.35 -10.25
N ILE A 296 10.55 -7.32 -9.28
CA ILE A 296 11.99 -7.46 -9.56
C ILE A 296 12.46 -8.92 -9.61
N ALA A 297 11.61 -9.87 -9.22
CA ALA A 297 11.86 -11.29 -9.26
C ALA A 297 10.67 -12.03 -9.90
N PRO A 298 10.91 -13.09 -10.69
CA PRO A 298 9.84 -13.95 -11.19
C PRO A 298 9.00 -14.47 -10.03
N GLN A 299 7.71 -14.17 -10.07
CA GLN A 299 6.74 -14.61 -9.08
C GLN A 299 6.27 -16.04 -9.41
N ASP A 300 5.88 -16.80 -8.38
CA ASP A 300 5.17 -18.08 -8.51
C ASP A 300 5.99 -19.26 -9.09
N LEU A 301 7.24 -19.43 -8.64
CA LEU A 301 8.05 -20.63 -8.93
C LEU A 301 7.58 -21.90 -8.16
N GLY A 302 6.45 -21.82 -7.46
CA GLY A 302 5.87 -22.90 -6.66
C GLY A 302 5.05 -23.89 -7.50
N ALA A 303 4.47 -24.88 -6.81
CA ALA A 303 3.47 -25.75 -7.45
C ALA A 303 2.18 -24.94 -7.71
N GLY A 304 1.73 -24.93 -8.96
CA GLY A 304 0.45 -24.34 -9.35
C GLY A 304 -0.74 -24.98 -8.62
N PRO A 305 -1.96 -24.44 -8.80
CA PRO A 305 -3.16 -24.96 -8.17
C PRO A 305 -3.41 -26.40 -8.60
N MET A 306 -3.99 -27.19 -7.69
CA MET A 306 -4.53 -28.48 -8.09
C MET A 306 -5.58 -28.24 -9.19
N PRO A 307 -5.54 -28.95 -10.33
CA PRO A 307 -6.58 -28.81 -11.33
C PRO A 307 -7.95 -29.11 -10.73
N LEU A 308 -8.95 -28.28 -11.04
CA LEU A 308 -10.33 -28.54 -10.65
C LEU A 308 -10.83 -29.80 -11.36
N ARG A 309 -11.44 -30.72 -10.62
CA ARG A 309 -12.03 -31.94 -11.15
C ARG A 309 -13.55 -31.81 -11.14
N PRO A 310 -14.20 -31.66 -12.31
CA PRO A 310 -15.65 -31.57 -12.39
C PRO A 310 -16.33 -32.79 -11.77
N ARG A 311 -17.52 -32.58 -11.17
CA ARG A 311 -18.34 -33.68 -10.68
C ARG A 311 -18.76 -34.62 -11.81
N PRO A 312 -18.99 -35.92 -11.51
CA PRO A 312 -19.71 -36.79 -12.41
C PRO A 312 -21.08 -36.18 -12.73
N PRO A 313 -21.58 -36.23 -13.97
CA PRO A 313 -22.93 -35.77 -14.29
C PRO A 313 -23.98 -36.53 -13.47
N VAL A 314 -25.06 -35.84 -13.07
CA VAL A 314 -26.22 -36.48 -12.43
C VAL A 314 -26.82 -37.49 -13.41
N GLU A 315 -26.96 -38.77 -13.03
CA GLU A 315 -27.55 -39.83 -13.90
C GLU A 315 -29.04 -39.62 -14.23
N GLN A 316 -29.69 -38.61 -13.66
CA GLN A 316 -31.04 -38.20 -14.02
C GLN A 316 -30.94 -37.19 -15.16
N GLY A 317 -31.11 -37.68 -16.39
CA GLY A 317 -31.37 -36.84 -17.55
C GLY A 317 -32.60 -35.95 -17.33
N PRO A 318 -32.83 -34.95 -18.20
CA PRO A 318 -34.00 -34.08 -18.13
C PRO A 318 -35.29 -34.92 -18.02
N PRO A 319 -36.38 -34.37 -17.45
CA PRO A 319 -37.68 -35.03 -17.49
C PRO A 319 -37.93 -35.58 -18.90
N PRO A 320 -38.43 -36.82 -19.06
CA PRO A 320 -38.67 -37.37 -20.39
C PRO A 320 -39.60 -36.42 -21.17
N GLY A 321 -39.08 -35.76 -22.20
CA GLY A 321 -39.85 -34.85 -23.06
C GLY A 321 -39.32 -33.42 -23.26
N LEU A 322 -38.11 -33.06 -22.83
CA LEU A 322 -37.50 -31.74 -23.14
C LEU A 322 -36.29 -31.87 -24.08
N GLY A 323 -36.16 -30.94 -25.03
CA GLY A 323 -35.03 -30.85 -25.96
C GLY A 323 -33.77 -30.21 -25.34
N PRO A 324 -32.70 -30.03 -26.12
CA PRO A 324 -31.45 -29.42 -25.63
C PRO A 324 -31.69 -27.99 -25.15
N VAL A 325 -31.14 -27.66 -23.98
CA VAL A 325 -31.21 -26.31 -23.39
C VAL A 325 -30.03 -25.49 -23.90
N VAL A 326 -30.29 -24.28 -24.41
CA VAL A 326 -29.25 -23.37 -24.91
C VAL A 326 -29.22 -22.12 -24.05
N GLU A 327 -28.08 -21.87 -23.39
CA GLU A 327 -27.85 -20.62 -22.67
C GLU A 327 -27.65 -19.47 -23.68
N ARG A 328 -28.34 -18.34 -23.48
CA ARG A 328 -28.15 -17.13 -24.30
C ARG A 328 -28.07 -15.90 -23.42
N ILE A 329 -26.92 -15.22 -23.46
CA ILE A 329 -26.74 -13.89 -22.88
C ILE A 329 -27.07 -12.87 -23.97
N GLY A 330 -28.26 -12.25 -23.88
CA GLY A 330 -28.78 -11.26 -24.84
C GLY A 330 -30.23 -10.85 -24.53
N PRO A 331 -30.76 -9.77 -25.14
CA PRO A 331 -32.05 -9.19 -24.78
C PRO A 331 -33.21 -10.19 -24.92
N ALA A 332 -34.25 -10.02 -24.09
CA ALA A 332 -35.42 -10.88 -24.03
C ALA A 332 -35.99 -11.16 -25.43
N PRO A 333 -36.48 -12.38 -25.71
CA PRO A 333 -37.15 -12.67 -26.97
C PRO A 333 -38.34 -11.74 -27.19
N ALA A 334 -38.59 -11.37 -28.45
CA ALA A 334 -39.61 -10.39 -28.83
C ALA A 334 -41.01 -10.77 -28.25
N PRO A 335 -41.83 -9.77 -27.85
CA PRO A 335 -43.08 -10.02 -27.14
C PRO A 335 -44.05 -10.82 -28.01
N GLY A 336 -44.56 -11.93 -27.46
CA GLY A 336 -45.71 -12.62 -28.02
C GLY A 336 -45.74 -14.11 -27.75
N SER A 337 -46.12 -14.50 -26.53
CA SER A 337 -46.91 -15.71 -26.25
C SER A 337 -47.22 -15.99 -24.77
N ASP A 338 -47.55 -14.97 -23.96
CA ASP A 338 -48.45 -15.18 -22.81
C ASP A 338 -49.22 -13.89 -22.47
N LEU A 339 -50.49 -14.03 -22.13
CA LEU A 339 -51.50 -12.96 -21.94
C LEU A 339 -51.52 -12.37 -20.51
N SER A 340 -50.42 -12.49 -19.74
CA SER A 340 -50.42 -12.12 -18.31
C SER A 340 -49.31 -11.18 -17.84
N LEU A 341 -48.38 -10.74 -18.69
CA LEU A 341 -47.32 -9.78 -18.33
C LEU A 341 -47.22 -8.66 -19.38
N ASP A 342 -47.42 -7.41 -18.96
CA ASP A 342 -47.34 -6.23 -19.84
C ASP A 342 -45.91 -6.10 -20.41
N ALA A 343 -45.82 -6.02 -21.75
CA ALA A 343 -44.55 -5.99 -22.49
C ALA A 343 -43.62 -4.82 -22.09
N LEU A 344 -44.16 -3.77 -21.46
CA LEU A 344 -43.39 -2.62 -20.97
C LEU A 344 -42.61 -2.93 -19.67
N GLU A 345 -43.08 -3.85 -18.85
CA GLU A 345 -42.38 -4.28 -17.63
C GLU A 345 -41.21 -5.20 -17.97
N LEU A 346 -41.34 -6.08 -18.97
CA LEU A 346 -40.25 -6.99 -19.34
C LEU A 346 -39.04 -6.24 -19.94
N GLU A 347 -39.26 -5.23 -20.77
CA GLU A 347 -38.19 -4.47 -21.43
C GLU A 347 -37.38 -3.59 -20.45
N SER A 348 -38.03 -3.05 -19.41
CA SER A 348 -37.39 -2.21 -18.39
C SER A 348 -36.78 -3.01 -17.23
N ALA A 349 -37.26 -4.23 -17.01
CA ALA A 349 -36.77 -5.15 -15.99
C ALA A 349 -35.52 -5.93 -16.46
N THR A 350 -35.44 -6.32 -17.74
CA THR A 350 -34.48 -7.36 -18.19
C THR A 350 -33.05 -6.91 -18.47
N ASP A 351 -32.68 -5.66 -18.20
CA ASP A 351 -31.29 -5.20 -18.35
C ASP A 351 -30.38 -5.88 -17.31
N GLY A 352 -29.55 -6.83 -17.76
CA GLY A 352 -28.73 -7.70 -16.91
C GLY A 352 -29.39 -9.01 -16.43
N ALA A 353 -30.61 -9.35 -16.90
CA ALA A 353 -31.28 -10.62 -16.60
C ALA A 353 -30.69 -11.79 -17.42
N ARG A 354 -30.49 -12.95 -16.79
CA ARG A 354 -30.02 -14.19 -17.41
C ARG A 354 -31.22 -14.99 -17.90
N TRP A 355 -31.28 -15.30 -19.18
CA TRP A 355 -32.43 -15.96 -19.79
C TRP A 355 -32.03 -17.29 -20.45
N ALA A 356 -32.79 -18.36 -20.18
CA ALA A 356 -32.59 -19.64 -20.83
C ALA A 356 -33.68 -19.90 -21.87
N ILE A 357 -33.34 -20.70 -22.89
CA ILE A 357 -34.34 -21.14 -23.86
C ILE A 357 -34.32 -22.67 -23.96
N ALA A 358 -35.51 -23.26 -23.83
CA ALA A 358 -35.72 -24.70 -23.92
C ALA A 358 -36.67 -25.04 -25.07
N ASP A 359 -36.26 -25.94 -25.95
CA ASP A 359 -37.08 -26.36 -27.08
C ASP A 359 -37.96 -27.55 -26.67
N VAL A 360 -39.25 -27.46 -26.96
CA VAL A 360 -40.26 -28.50 -26.70
C VAL A 360 -40.30 -29.45 -27.92
N PRO A 361 -40.03 -30.76 -27.75
CA PRO A 361 -40.04 -31.73 -28.84
C PRO A 361 -41.39 -31.82 -29.56
N ALA A 362 -41.35 -32.11 -30.86
CA ALA A 362 -42.55 -32.27 -31.68
C ALA A 362 -43.48 -33.37 -31.11
N GLY A 363 -44.69 -32.98 -30.70
CA GLY A 363 -45.71 -33.87 -30.14
C GLY A 363 -45.96 -33.71 -28.64
N ALA A 364 -45.14 -32.91 -27.93
CA ALA A 364 -45.44 -32.46 -26.57
C ALA A 364 -46.21 -31.13 -26.62
N SER A 365 -47.40 -31.09 -26.02
CA SER A 365 -48.24 -29.88 -25.88
C SER A 365 -48.15 -29.41 -24.44
N LEU A 366 -47.89 -28.11 -24.22
CA LEU A 366 -48.10 -27.47 -22.92
C LEU A 366 -49.59 -27.10 -22.87
N ASP A 367 -50.37 -27.68 -21.95
CA ASP A 367 -51.84 -27.55 -21.85
C ASP A 367 -52.31 -26.14 -21.41
N GLY A 368 -51.83 -25.10 -22.09
CA GLY A 368 -52.19 -23.70 -21.81
C GLY A 368 -51.58 -23.10 -20.54
N THR A 369 -50.81 -23.88 -19.77
CA THR A 369 -50.04 -23.42 -18.61
C THR A 369 -48.55 -23.63 -18.84
N CYS A 370 -47.75 -22.58 -18.62
CA CYS A 370 -46.29 -22.71 -18.66
C CYS A 370 -45.80 -23.70 -17.60
N PRO A 371 -44.83 -24.57 -17.93
CA PRO A 371 -44.31 -25.56 -17.01
C PRO A 371 -43.31 -24.90 -16.06
N GLU A 372 -43.80 -24.27 -14.99
CA GLU A 372 -42.99 -23.61 -13.96
C GLU A 372 -41.98 -24.58 -13.33
N ASP A 373 -42.39 -25.83 -13.08
CA ASP A 373 -41.50 -26.89 -12.58
C ASP A 373 -40.35 -27.20 -13.55
N ALA A 374 -40.59 -27.18 -14.87
CA ALA A 374 -39.54 -27.39 -15.86
C ALA A 374 -38.60 -26.19 -15.98
N ALA A 375 -39.11 -24.97 -15.80
CA ALA A 375 -38.29 -23.77 -15.76
C ALA A 375 -37.37 -23.77 -14.53
N LEU A 376 -37.89 -24.23 -13.38
CA LEU A 376 -37.10 -24.45 -12.16
C LEU A 376 -36.05 -25.54 -12.35
N ASP A 377 -36.36 -26.64 -13.05
CA ASP A 377 -35.38 -27.68 -13.39
C ASP A 377 -34.25 -27.13 -14.30
N ILE A 378 -34.58 -26.21 -15.20
CA ILE A 378 -33.61 -25.53 -16.08
C ILE A 378 -32.70 -24.58 -15.27
N ASP A 379 -33.23 -23.81 -14.31
CA ASP A 379 -32.42 -23.00 -13.38
C ASP A 379 -31.55 -23.89 -12.47
N ALA A 380 -32.05 -25.06 -12.06
CA ALA A 380 -31.26 -26.03 -11.31
C ALA A 380 -30.10 -26.61 -12.14
N GLN A 381 -30.30 -26.82 -13.45
CA GLN A 381 -29.31 -27.40 -14.36
C GLN A 381 -28.28 -26.38 -14.86
N LEU A 382 -28.73 -25.19 -15.29
CA LEU A 382 -27.85 -24.15 -15.84
C LEU A 382 -27.24 -23.24 -14.76
N GLY A 383 -27.77 -23.30 -13.54
CA GLY A 383 -27.50 -22.30 -12.52
C GLY A 383 -28.42 -21.08 -12.69
N VAL A 384 -28.00 -19.95 -12.11
CA VAL A 384 -28.88 -18.81 -11.84
C VAL A 384 -29.46 -18.20 -13.14
N VAL A 385 -30.68 -18.58 -13.54
CA VAL A 385 -31.46 -18.06 -14.68
C VAL A 385 -32.68 -17.28 -14.20
N ASP A 386 -32.78 -15.99 -14.56
CA ASP A 386 -33.84 -15.07 -14.13
C ASP A 386 -35.18 -15.33 -14.85
N GLY A 387 -35.17 -15.95 -16.04
CA GLY A 387 -36.35 -16.43 -16.75
C GLY A 387 -36.08 -17.48 -17.84
N VAL A 388 -37.08 -18.29 -18.17
CA VAL A 388 -36.99 -19.37 -19.17
C VAL A 388 -38.07 -19.19 -20.23
N THR A 389 -37.70 -19.24 -21.51
CA THR A 389 -38.64 -19.31 -22.63
C THR A 389 -38.71 -20.73 -23.17
N PHE A 390 -39.92 -21.26 -23.33
CA PHE A 390 -40.15 -22.52 -24.04
C PHE A 390 -40.47 -22.24 -25.50
N ARG A 391 -39.84 -22.95 -26.44
CA ARG A 391 -40.09 -22.83 -27.88
C ARG A 391 -40.73 -24.08 -28.45
N ASP A 392 -41.53 -23.93 -29.49
CA ASP A 392 -42.04 -25.07 -30.25
C ASP A 392 -40.98 -25.63 -31.21
N ALA A 393 -41.32 -26.73 -31.88
CA ALA A 393 -40.44 -27.36 -32.87
C ALA A 393 -40.13 -26.49 -34.11
N ALA A 394 -40.85 -25.38 -34.30
CA ALA A 394 -40.59 -24.38 -35.35
C ALA A 394 -39.73 -23.20 -34.84
N GLY A 395 -39.35 -23.20 -33.56
CA GLY A 395 -38.56 -22.16 -32.92
C GLY A 395 -39.36 -20.93 -32.47
N ALA A 396 -40.70 -20.99 -32.51
CA ALA A 396 -41.55 -19.91 -32.00
C ALA A 396 -41.71 -20.03 -30.47
N PRO A 397 -41.68 -18.93 -29.71
CA PRO A 397 -41.90 -18.98 -28.27
C PRO A 397 -43.33 -19.44 -27.98
N ILE A 398 -43.49 -20.49 -27.16
CA ILE A 398 -44.77 -20.97 -26.67
C ILE A 398 -45.19 -20.16 -25.45
N CYS A 399 -44.28 -19.94 -24.50
CA CYS A 399 -44.50 -19.10 -23.34
C CYS A 399 -43.19 -18.86 -22.54
N SER A 400 -43.25 -18.00 -21.52
CA SER A 400 -42.11 -17.63 -20.66
C SER A 400 -42.44 -17.71 -19.18
N VAL A 401 -41.53 -18.27 -18.39
CA VAL A 401 -41.59 -18.30 -16.92
C VAL A 401 -40.54 -17.34 -16.37
N VAL A 402 -40.97 -16.34 -15.58
CA VAL A 402 -40.08 -15.47 -14.83
C VAL A 402 -39.85 -16.10 -13.46
N LEU A 403 -38.62 -16.49 -13.16
CA LEU A 403 -38.28 -17.16 -11.90
C LEU A 403 -38.01 -16.16 -10.79
N ARG A 404 -37.49 -14.97 -11.13
CA ARG A 404 -37.12 -13.90 -10.18
C ARG A 404 -37.47 -12.52 -10.76
N PRO A 405 -38.02 -11.57 -9.97
CA PRO A 405 -38.25 -10.21 -10.43
C PRO A 405 -36.92 -9.55 -10.79
N ALA A 406 -36.84 -8.94 -11.96
CA ALA A 406 -35.60 -8.34 -12.38
C ALA A 406 -35.28 -7.10 -11.52
N GLY A 407 -34.01 -6.96 -11.13
CA GLY A 407 -33.55 -5.87 -10.26
C GLY A 407 -33.71 -6.09 -8.75
N GLN A 408 -34.32 -7.18 -8.27
CA GLN A 408 -34.25 -7.51 -6.83
C GLN A 408 -32.90 -8.12 -6.46
N ARG A 409 -32.29 -7.59 -5.37
CA ARG A 409 -31.10 -8.19 -4.75
C ARG A 409 -31.48 -9.54 -4.14
N TYR A 410 -30.54 -10.47 -4.23
CA TYR A 410 -30.61 -11.93 -3.94
C TYR A 410 -31.06 -12.33 -2.51
N VAL A 411 -31.48 -11.39 -1.66
CA VAL A 411 -31.52 -11.56 -0.20
C VAL A 411 -32.84 -12.16 0.32
N GLU A 412 -33.95 -12.17 -0.44
CA GLU A 412 -35.26 -12.50 0.18
C GLU A 412 -36.02 -13.73 -0.34
N THR A 413 -35.64 -14.41 -1.42
CA THR A 413 -36.37 -15.60 -1.88
C THR A 413 -35.64 -16.90 -1.55
N LYS A 414 -36.35 -17.80 -0.85
CA LYS A 414 -35.87 -19.12 -0.43
C LYS A 414 -35.20 -19.88 -1.58
N ARG A 415 -33.90 -20.13 -1.42
CA ARG A 415 -33.05 -21.07 -2.17
C ARG A 415 -33.81 -22.36 -2.50
N LEU A 416 -34.27 -22.50 -3.75
CA LEU A 416 -34.98 -23.72 -4.19
C LEU A 416 -33.96 -24.83 -4.47
N ARG A 417 -34.02 -25.82 -3.58
CA ARG A 417 -33.29 -27.09 -3.64
C ARG A 417 -33.94 -28.03 -4.65
N ARG A 418 -33.13 -28.70 -5.48
CA ARG A 418 -33.20 -30.16 -5.71
C ARG A 418 -31.90 -30.64 -6.33
N GLY A 419 -31.07 -31.27 -5.49
CA GLY A 419 -29.87 -31.96 -5.90
C GLY A 419 -30.21 -33.35 -6.44
N GLY A 420 -29.61 -33.72 -7.56
CA GLY A 420 -29.62 -35.09 -8.07
C GLY A 420 -28.50 -35.97 -7.51
N TYR A 421 -27.67 -35.44 -6.60
CA TYR A 421 -26.56 -36.16 -5.98
C TYR A 421 -26.93 -36.72 -4.60
N ASP A 422 -26.43 -37.92 -4.30
CA ASP A 422 -26.68 -38.61 -3.03
C ASP A 422 -26.14 -37.83 -1.82
N THR A 423 -26.93 -37.80 -0.75
CA THR A 423 -26.62 -37.16 0.54
C THR A 423 -26.55 -38.15 1.70
N SER A 424 -26.71 -39.45 1.42
CA SER A 424 -26.71 -40.51 2.44
C SER A 424 -25.40 -40.63 3.20
N TRP A 425 -24.28 -40.23 2.57
CA TRP A 425 -22.96 -40.12 3.19
C TRP A 425 -22.96 -39.29 4.47
N PHE A 426 -23.89 -38.33 4.61
CA PHE A 426 -23.94 -37.45 5.78
C PHE A 426 -24.33 -38.18 7.08
N ALA A 427 -24.95 -39.35 6.99
CA ALA A 427 -25.27 -40.17 8.15
C ALA A 427 -24.06 -40.96 8.69
N ASP A 428 -22.95 -41.02 7.93
CA ASP A 428 -21.75 -41.77 8.25
C ASP A 428 -20.64 -40.83 8.79
N GLN A 429 -20.45 -40.85 10.11
CA GLN A 429 -19.43 -40.03 10.78
C GLN A 429 -18.00 -40.33 10.26
N ALA A 430 -17.70 -41.57 9.87
CA ALA A 430 -16.37 -41.90 9.35
C ALA A 430 -16.08 -41.17 8.02
N GLN A 431 -17.12 -40.92 7.21
CA GLN A 431 -16.99 -40.12 5.99
C GLN A 431 -16.81 -38.63 6.28
N HIS A 432 -17.40 -38.11 7.35
CA HIS A 432 -17.16 -36.74 7.81
C HIS A 432 -15.71 -36.55 8.24
N ASP A 433 -15.21 -37.45 9.07
CA ASP A 433 -13.84 -37.40 9.59
C ASP A 433 -12.82 -37.53 8.44
N ALA A 434 -13.06 -38.47 7.51
CA ALA A 434 -12.21 -38.63 6.33
C ALA A 434 -12.24 -37.40 5.39
N ALA A 435 -13.39 -36.78 5.19
CA ALA A 435 -13.51 -35.56 4.39
C ALA A 435 -12.74 -34.39 5.06
N ARG A 436 -12.90 -34.23 6.37
CA ARG A 436 -12.18 -33.23 7.17
C ARG A 436 -10.66 -33.43 7.09
N GLU A 437 -10.18 -34.65 7.27
CA GLU A 437 -8.75 -34.98 7.21
C GLU A 437 -8.18 -34.69 5.81
N LYS A 438 -8.88 -35.13 4.75
CA LYS A 438 -8.49 -34.89 3.36
C LYS A 438 -8.41 -33.40 3.02
N VAL A 439 -9.43 -32.62 3.39
CA VAL A 439 -9.43 -31.16 3.20
C VAL A 439 -8.28 -30.52 3.99
N SER A 440 -8.11 -30.90 5.25
CA SER A 440 -7.06 -30.36 6.11
C SER A 440 -5.66 -30.64 5.57
N ALA A 441 -5.41 -31.85 5.06
CA ALA A 441 -4.13 -32.23 4.47
C ALA A 441 -3.85 -31.46 3.17
N ALA A 442 -4.86 -31.31 2.30
CA ALA A 442 -4.74 -30.57 1.05
C ALA A 442 -4.48 -29.07 1.28
N LEU A 443 -5.21 -28.44 2.21
CA LEU A 443 -4.99 -27.03 2.58
C LEU A 443 -3.57 -26.80 3.12
N ARG A 444 -3.08 -27.67 4.01
CA ARG A 444 -1.71 -27.56 4.53
C ARG A 444 -0.64 -27.72 3.44
N ALA A 445 -0.88 -28.59 2.45
CA ALA A 445 0.01 -28.75 1.30
C ALA A 445 0.10 -27.46 0.45
N ASP A 446 -1.00 -26.70 0.39
CA ASP A 446 -1.10 -25.39 -0.26
C ASP A 446 -0.73 -24.22 0.69
N GLY A 447 -0.15 -24.48 1.87
CA GLY A 447 0.25 -23.42 2.80
C GLY A 447 -0.91 -22.68 3.49
N LEU A 448 -2.10 -23.29 3.55
CA LEU A 448 -3.27 -22.76 4.24
C LEU A 448 -3.58 -23.55 5.50
N ASP A 449 -3.95 -22.83 6.56
CA ASP A 449 -4.31 -23.43 7.84
C ASP A 449 -5.83 -23.52 7.97
N MET A 450 -6.34 -24.74 8.14
CA MET A 450 -7.74 -24.96 8.47
C MET A 450 -8.00 -24.56 9.93
N VAL A 451 -8.82 -23.53 10.13
CA VAL A 451 -9.23 -23.06 11.46
C VAL A 451 -10.46 -23.83 11.93
N SER A 452 -11.50 -23.91 11.10
CA SER A 452 -12.76 -24.60 11.39
C SER A 452 -13.30 -25.28 10.14
N PHE A 453 -13.98 -26.40 10.32
CA PHE A 453 -14.64 -27.13 9.25
C PHE A 453 -16.00 -27.64 9.75
N SER A 454 -17.07 -27.27 9.04
CA SER A 454 -18.43 -27.73 9.30
C SER A 454 -19.02 -28.21 7.99
N LEU A 455 -19.43 -29.47 7.96
CA LEU A 455 -19.99 -30.10 6.77
C LEU A 455 -21.49 -30.35 6.97
N GLU A 456 -22.28 -30.04 5.95
CA GLU A 456 -23.72 -30.30 5.84
C GLU A 456 -23.96 -31.01 4.48
N PRO A 457 -25.11 -31.68 4.25
CA PRO A 457 -25.36 -32.47 3.03
C PRO A 457 -25.12 -31.75 1.69
N GLN A 458 -25.33 -30.44 1.65
CA GLN A 458 -25.22 -29.61 0.45
C GLN A 458 -24.32 -28.39 0.63
N ARG A 459 -23.66 -28.27 1.78
CA ARG A 459 -22.93 -27.07 2.16
C ARG A 459 -21.71 -27.42 2.99
N VAL A 460 -20.64 -26.68 2.77
CA VAL A 460 -19.49 -26.67 3.69
C VAL A 460 -19.24 -25.25 4.17
N ARG A 461 -18.94 -25.10 5.46
CA ARG A 461 -18.35 -23.89 6.03
C ARG A 461 -16.92 -24.18 6.44
N LEU A 462 -15.99 -23.51 5.78
CA LEU A 462 -14.56 -23.59 6.03
C LEU A 462 -14.08 -22.24 6.54
N GLU A 463 -13.39 -22.23 7.68
CA GLU A 463 -12.59 -21.08 8.10
C GLU A 463 -11.12 -21.38 7.86
N ILE A 464 -10.42 -20.47 7.19
CA ILE A 464 -8.99 -20.60 6.87
C ILE A 464 -8.20 -19.42 7.43
N ALA A 465 -6.99 -19.69 7.90
CA ALA A 465 -5.96 -18.67 8.07
C ALA A 465 -4.99 -18.77 6.89
N ASN A 466 -4.53 -17.61 6.41
CA ASN A 466 -3.64 -17.50 5.27
C ASN A 466 -2.25 -17.01 5.73
N PRO A 467 -1.32 -17.91 6.08
CA PRO A 467 0.05 -17.53 6.44
C PRO A 467 0.97 -17.30 5.23
N THR A 468 0.57 -17.78 4.04
CA THR A 468 1.47 -17.88 2.88
C THR A 468 1.25 -16.79 1.83
N TYR A 469 0.01 -16.61 1.38
CA TYR A 469 -0.27 -15.79 0.20
C TYR A 469 -0.52 -14.32 0.57
N ASN A 470 0.18 -13.40 -0.09
CA ASN A 470 -0.09 -11.97 0.06
C ASN A 470 -1.46 -11.55 -0.50
N SER A 471 -2.00 -12.30 -1.46
CA SER A 471 -3.33 -12.05 -2.05
C SER A 471 -4.40 -12.92 -1.37
N PRO A 472 -5.40 -12.34 -0.67
CA PRO A 472 -6.49 -13.10 -0.09
C PRO A 472 -7.35 -13.87 -1.13
N PRO A 473 -7.67 -13.31 -2.32
CA PRO A 473 -8.35 -14.06 -3.39
C PRO A 473 -7.64 -15.36 -3.79
N LYS A 474 -6.29 -15.38 -3.84
CA LYS A 474 -5.51 -16.61 -4.12
C LYS A 474 -5.80 -17.69 -3.07
N ALA A 475 -5.75 -17.32 -1.78
CA ALA A 475 -6.08 -18.25 -0.70
C ALA A 475 -7.53 -18.78 -0.76
N ILE A 476 -8.48 -17.91 -1.10
CA ILE A 476 -9.90 -18.29 -1.26
C ILE A 476 -10.05 -19.29 -2.43
N GLY A 477 -9.43 -19.02 -3.58
CA GLY A 477 -9.50 -19.90 -4.73
C GLY A 477 -8.86 -21.26 -4.49
N ARG A 478 -7.67 -21.31 -3.87
CA ARG A 478 -7.03 -22.56 -3.44
C ARG A 478 -7.93 -23.38 -2.51
N ALA A 479 -8.56 -22.71 -1.55
CA ALA A 479 -9.53 -23.36 -0.66
C ALA A 479 -10.78 -23.86 -1.40
N ALA A 480 -11.34 -23.05 -2.30
CA ALA A 480 -12.54 -23.41 -3.07
C ALA A 480 -12.30 -24.63 -3.98
N VAL A 481 -11.19 -24.65 -4.70
CA VAL A 481 -10.78 -25.79 -5.55
C VAL A 481 -10.50 -27.03 -4.70
N THR A 482 -9.85 -26.86 -3.55
CA THR A 482 -9.63 -27.96 -2.60
C THR A 482 -10.95 -28.56 -2.12
N LEU A 483 -11.91 -27.72 -1.72
CA LEU A 483 -13.23 -28.17 -1.27
C LEU A 483 -13.98 -28.89 -2.39
N ALA A 484 -14.01 -28.33 -3.60
CA ALA A 484 -14.64 -28.97 -4.75
C ALA A 484 -14.01 -30.35 -5.04
N ASN A 485 -12.68 -30.46 -5.04
CA ASN A 485 -12.00 -31.73 -5.30
C ASN A 485 -12.12 -32.76 -4.15
N ALA A 486 -12.22 -32.29 -2.91
CA ALA A 486 -12.17 -33.15 -1.74
C ALA A 486 -13.54 -33.71 -1.36
N LEU A 487 -14.61 -32.92 -1.52
CA LEU A 487 -15.93 -33.19 -0.95
C LEU A 487 -16.89 -33.93 -1.89
N PRO A 488 -17.90 -34.64 -1.34
CA PRO A 488 -18.92 -35.32 -2.13
C PRO A 488 -19.63 -34.41 -3.14
N PRO A 489 -20.08 -34.95 -4.30
CA PRO A 489 -20.74 -34.15 -5.34
C PRO A 489 -21.99 -33.39 -4.90
N SER A 490 -22.67 -33.82 -3.83
CA SER A 490 -23.87 -33.14 -3.33
C SER A 490 -23.59 -31.79 -2.67
N VAL A 491 -22.34 -31.53 -2.26
CA VAL A 491 -21.94 -30.26 -1.63
C VAL A 491 -21.85 -29.19 -2.71
N GLU A 492 -22.80 -28.26 -2.70
CA GLU A 492 -22.96 -27.21 -3.70
C GLU A 492 -22.52 -25.84 -3.17
N ASP A 493 -22.87 -25.49 -1.93
CA ASP A 493 -22.50 -24.23 -1.29
C ASP A 493 -21.11 -24.37 -0.64
N LEU A 494 -20.11 -23.65 -1.16
CA LEU A 494 -18.76 -23.56 -0.60
C LEU A 494 -18.60 -22.22 0.12
N GLU A 495 -18.77 -22.20 1.45
CA GLU A 495 -18.60 -20.99 2.27
C GLU A 495 -17.16 -20.95 2.84
N VAL A 496 -16.31 -20.10 2.27
CA VAL A 496 -14.91 -19.89 2.71
C VAL A 496 -14.82 -18.59 3.50
N THR A 497 -14.45 -18.69 4.77
CA THR A 497 -14.26 -17.54 5.66
C THR A 497 -12.79 -17.33 5.93
N LEU A 498 -12.31 -16.10 5.67
CA LEU A 498 -10.96 -15.70 6.02
C LEU A 498 -10.87 -15.34 7.50
N VAL A 499 -9.84 -15.85 8.16
CA VAL A 499 -9.54 -15.58 9.56
C VAL A 499 -8.16 -14.91 9.65
N GLU A 500 -8.15 -13.66 10.10
CA GLU A 500 -6.94 -12.86 10.31
C GLU A 500 -6.75 -12.62 11.82
N GLN A 501 -5.60 -13.00 12.37
CA GLN A 501 -5.32 -12.89 13.82
C GLN A 501 -6.44 -13.44 14.73
N ALA A 502 -7.04 -14.58 14.34
CA ALA A 502 -8.19 -15.23 14.99
C ALA A 502 -9.54 -14.48 14.91
N LEU A 503 -9.63 -13.40 14.13
CA LEU A 503 -10.88 -12.74 13.75
C LEU A 503 -11.39 -13.25 12.41
N PRO A 504 -12.64 -13.74 12.33
CA PRO A 504 -13.28 -13.99 11.03
C PRO A 504 -13.62 -12.64 10.37
N VAL A 505 -12.98 -12.32 9.26
CA VAL A 505 -13.06 -10.98 8.64
C VAL A 505 -14.12 -10.91 7.55
N VAL A 506 -14.14 -11.88 6.62
CA VAL A 506 -15.08 -11.94 5.49
C VAL A 506 -15.44 -13.39 5.16
N THR A 507 -16.67 -13.63 4.70
CA THR A 507 -17.10 -14.90 4.13
C THR A 507 -17.40 -14.75 2.65
N VAL A 508 -16.75 -15.58 1.84
CA VAL A 508 -17.01 -15.71 0.41
C VAL A 508 -17.78 -17.02 0.17
N ILE A 509 -18.95 -16.90 -0.44
CA ILE A 509 -19.84 -18.01 -0.77
C ILE A 509 -19.74 -18.24 -2.28
N LEU A 510 -19.36 -19.46 -2.64
CA LEU A 510 -19.21 -19.90 -4.03
C LEU A 510 -20.13 -21.08 -4.29
N ARG A 511 -20.73 -21.12 -5.49
CA ARG A 511 -21.46 -22.30 -5.97
C ARG A 511 -20.53 -23.22 -6.74
N ARG A 512 -20.46 -24.47 -6.32
CA ARG A 512 -19.59 -25.48 -6.93
C ARG A 512 -19.87 -25.63 -8.43
N ALA A 513 -21.13 -25.69 -8.85
CA ALA A 513 -21.48 -25.81 -10.27
C ALA A 513 -20.96 -24.63 -11.10
N ARG A 514 -21.03 -23.40 -10.53
CA ARG A 514 -20.51 -22.21 -11.20
C ARG A 514 -18.99 -22.25 -11.29
N LEU A 515 -18.32 -22.63 -10.21
CA LEU A 515 -16.86 -22.79 -10.18
C LEU A 515 -16.39 -23.80 -11.24
N GLU A 516 -17.07 -24.94 -11.35
CA GLU A 516 -16.81 -25.99 -12.35
C GLU A 516 -17.05 -25.50 -13.79
N ALA A 517 -18.09 -24.70 -14.02
CA ALA A 517 -18.45 -24.20 -15.35
C ALA A 517 -17.47 -23.13 -15.88
N VAL A 518 -16.83 -22.36 -15.00
CA VAL A 518 -15.97 -21.24 -15.40
C VAL A 518 -14.47 -21.58 -15.39
N ALA A 519 -14.04 -22.65 -14.72
CA ALA A 519 -12.63 -22.99 -14.51
C ALA A 519 -11.80 -23.27 -15.79
N GLU A 520 -12.45 -23.38 -16.96
CA GLU A 520 -11.79 -23.60 -18.24
C GLU A 520 -12.20 -22.53 -19.29
N THR A 521 -12.78 -21.41 -18.86
CA THR A 521 -13.19 -20.33 -19.76
C THR A 521 -12.13 -19.23 -19.85
N ALA A 522 -12.10 -18.51 -20.97
CA ALA A 522 -11.18 -17.38 -21.14
C ALA A 522 -11.48 -16.20 -20.18
N ASP A 523 -12.71 -16.13 -19.64
CA ASP A 523 -13.17 -15.09 -18.73
C ASP A 523 -13.31 -15.61 -17.28
N GLU A 524 -12.59 -16.69 -16.91
CA GLU A 524 -12.72 -17.38 -15.61
C GLU A 524 -12.60 -16.45 -14.39
N GLU A 525 -11.75 -15.43 -14.46
CA GLU A 525 -11.58 -14.42 -13.41
C GLU A 525 -12.86 -13.60 -13.23
N ARG A 526 -13.35 -12.98 -14.30
CA ARG A 526 -14.55 -12.13 -14.27
C ARG A 526 -15.77 -12.94 -13.87
N ASP A 527 -15.92 -14.13 -14.44
CA ASP A 527 -17.13 -14.94 -14.29
C ASP A 527 -17.21 -15.64 -12.93
N SER A 528 -16.05 -15.94 -12.31
CA SER A 528 -15.98 -16.40 -10.91
C SER A 528 -16.28 -15.26 -9.93
N TRP A 529 -15.79 -14.04 -10.18
CA TRP A 529 -16.12 -12.86 -9.37
C TRP A 529 -17.62 -12.57 -9.37
N LEU A 530 -18.25 -12.56 -10.56
CA LEU A 530 -19.70 -12.32 -10.69
C LEU A 530 -20.55 -13.40 -10.01
N GLY A 531 -20.00 -14.61 -9.85
CA GLY A 531 -20.63 -15.72 -9.16
C GLY A 531 -20.36 -15.78 -7.64
N ALA A 532 -19.44 -14.95 -7.13
CA ALA A 532 -19.06 -14.93 -5.73
C ALA A 532 -19.97 -14.00 -4.92
N GLU A 533 -20.53 -14.52 -3.82
CA GLU A 533 -21.25 -13.72 -2.84
C GLU A 533 -20.30 -13.41 -1.68
N ILE A 534 -20.15 -12.13 -1.34
CA ILE A 534 -19.22 -11.63 -0.33
C ILE A 534 -20.06 -11.01 0.77
N VAL A 535 -19.92 -11.52 2.00
CA VAL A 535 -20.74 -11.11 3.14
C VAL A 535 -19.92 -10.93 4.41
N ASP A 536 -20.39 -10.03 5.28
CA ASP A 536 -19.88 -9.86 6.63
C ASP A 536 -20.09 -11.15 7.44
N THR A 537 -19.05 -11.64 8.11
CA THR A 537 -19.15 -12.89 8.89
C THR A 537 -19.85 -12.65 10.22
N PRO A 538 -20.91 -13.40 10.58
CA PRO A 538 -21.61 -13.20 11.84
C PRO A 538 -20.74 -13.51 13.06
N PRO A 539 -20.98 -12.84 14.21
CA PRO A 539 -20.29 -13.17 15.45
C PRO A 539 -20.67 -14.59 15.86
N ARG A 540 -19.68 -15.37 16.32
CA ARG A 540 -19.91 -16.68 16.93
C ARG A 540 -19.57 -16.59 18.43
N PRO A 541 -20.49 -16.12 19.28
CA PRO A 541 -20.26 -16.06 20.71
C PRO A 541 -20.33 -17.46 21.30
N GLY A 542 -19.29 -17.88 22.03
CA GLY A 542 -19.37 -18.90 23.08
C GLY A 542 -20.05 -20.24 22.73
N ALA A 543 -20.11 -20.66 21.47
CA ALA A 543 -20.50 -22.03 21.17
C ALA A 543 -19.46 -22.95 21.83
N PRO A 544 -19.83 -23.87 22.75
CA PRO A 544 -18.95 -24.97 23.08
C PRO A 544 -18.80 -25.72 21.77
N LEU A 545 -17.68 -25.50 21.06
CA LEU A 545 -17.45 -26.16 19.79
C LEU A 545 -17.44 -27.65 20.10
N PRO A 546 -18.43 -28.44 19.67
CA PRO A 546 -18.15 -29.84 19.50
C PRO A 546 -17.11 -29.86 18.36
N GLU A 547 -15.91 -30.38 18.66
CA GLU A 547 -14.83 -30.69 17.69
C GLU A 547 -13.74 -29.66 17.33
N PHE A 548 -13.48 -28.62 18.14
CA PHE A 548 -12.23 -27.85 17.95
C PHE A 548 -11.04 -28.54 18.63
N GLU A 549 -10.23 -29.26 17.84
CA GLU A 549 -8.85 -29.60 18.21
C GLU A 549 -7.91 -28.55 17.66
N GLY A 550 -7.01 -28.04 18.51
CA GLY A 550 -5.88 -27.24 18.05
C GLY A 550 -5.52 -26.03 18.89
N TYR A 551 -6.17 -25.76 20.02
CA TYR A 551 -5.64 -24.85 21.06
C TYR A 551 -5.15 -25.67 22.26
N PRO A 552 -4.11 -25.22 23.00
CA PRO A 552 -3.35 -24.00 22.74
C PRO A 552 -2.46 -24.12 21.48
N ARG A 553 -2.28 -23.01 20.74
CA ARG A 553 -1.30 -22.91 19.65
C ARG A 553 -0.11 -22.10 20.13
N TYR A 554 1.09 -22.55 19.79
CA TYR A 554 2.31 -21.84 20.10
C TYR A 554 3.14 -21.64 18.86
N SER A 555 3.63 -20.42 18.67
CA SER A 555 4.63 -20.09 17.67
C SER A 555 5.73 -19.27 18.30
N TRP A 556 6.93 -19.37 17.75
CA TRP A 556 8.09 -18.60 18.16
C TRP A 556 8.96 -18.27 16.97
N PHE A 557 9.75 -17.21 17.10
CA PHE A 557 10.69 -16.80 16.08
C PHE A 557 11.97 -16.28 16.72
N LEU A 558 13.05 -16.43 15.95
CA LEU A 558 14.36 -15.83 16.19
C LEU A 558 14.78 -15.16 14.89
N THR A 559 14.82 -13.83 14.87
CA THR A 559 15.13 -13.07 13.65
C THR A 559 16.26 -12.08 13.91
N PRO A 560 17.23 -11.97 12.97
CA PRO A 560 18.13 -10.82 12.98
C PRO A 560 17.31 -9.55 12.75
N ALA A 561 17.62 -8.51 13.51
CA ALA A 561 17.02 -7.19 13.37
C ALA A 561 18.12 -6.18 13.10
N LEU A 562 17.85 -5.22 12.24
CA LEU A 562 18.74 -4.08 12.02
C LEU A 562 17.93 -2.80 12.23
N PRO A 563 17.65 -2.41 13.48
CA PRO A 563 17.21 -1.05 13.78
C PRO A 563 18.16 -0.03 13.12
N ILE A 564 17.59 0.91 12.38
CA ILE A 564 18.33 1.99 11.71
C ILE A 564 17.75 3.31 12.22
N SER A 565 18.64 4.23 12.62
CA SER A 565 18.30 5.64 12.79
C SER A 565 18.89 6.40 11.60
N LEU A 566 18.01 7.04 10.83
CA LEU A 566 18.40 7.91 9.72
C LEU A 566 18.24 9.36 10.17
N PHE A 567 19.09 10.23 9.62
CA PHE A 567 18.98 11.68 9.77
C PHE A 567 19.21 12.19 11.21
N ASP A 568 19.97 11.44 12.02
CA ASP A 568 20.48 11.91 13.30
C ASP A 568 21.54 13.00 13.03
N PRO A 569 21.44 14.19 13.67
CA PRO A 569 22.31 15.31 13.31
C PRO A 569 23.75 15.17 13.86
N ASP A 570 24.04 14.21 14.73
CA ASP A 570 25.40 13.89 15.18
C ASP A 570 26.01 12.76 14.33
N ALA A 571 25.18 11.85 13.82
CA ALA A 571 25.57 10.81 12.85
C ALA A 571 24.42 10.52 11.86
N PRO A 572 24.51 10.91 10.58
CA PRO A 572 23.41 10.80 9.60
C PRO A 572 22.79 9.42 9.41
N LEU A 573 23.53 8.38 9.77
CA LEU A 573 23.10 6.98 9.73
C LEU A 573 23.72 6.27 10.93
N ARG A 574 22.86 5.69 11.76
CA ARG A 574 23.22 4.72 12.78
C ARG A 574 22.47 3.43 12.51
N ALA A 575 23.10 2.30 12.76
CA ALA A 575 22.46 1.00 12.66
C ALA A 575 22.97 0.13 13.80
N ASP A 576 22.08 -0.65 14.39
CA ASP A 576 22.43 -1.51 15.50
C ASP A 576 22.06 -2.97 15.22
N PRO A 577 22.97 -3.77 14.65
CA PRO A 577 22.76 -5.20 14.49
C PRO A 577 22.26 -5.85 15.78
N SER A 578 21.07 -6.43 15.73
CA SER A 578 20.34 -6.92 16.89
C SER A 578 19.77 -8.31 16.62
N LEU A 579 19.39 -9.00 17.69
CA LEU A 579 18.69 -10.29 17.65
C LEU A 579 17.35 -10.15 18.35
N ARG A 580 16.27 -10.50 17.67
CA ARG A 580 14.91 -10.47 18.21
C ARG A 580 14.39 -11.89 18.42
N VAL A 581 13.91 -12.16 19.62
CA VAL A 581 13.25 -13.42 19.99
C VAL A 581 11.82 -13.09 20.37
N GLY A 582 10.86 -13.80 19.81
CA GLY A 582 9.47 -13.62 20.18
C GLY A 582 8.71 -14.94 20.22
N GLY A 583 7.59 -14.91 20.93
CA GLY A 583 6.67 -16.03 21.06
C GLY A 583 5.23 -15.56 21.15
N ARG A 584 4.30 -16.38 20.67
CA ARG A 584 2.86 -16.19 20.76
C ARG A 584 2.21 -17.49 21.21
N LEU A 585 1.38 -17.41 22.23
CA LEU A 585 0.56 -18.49 22.77
C LEU A 585 -0.91 -18.12 22.59
N GLU A 586 -1.62 -18.81 21.72
CA GLU A 586 -3.06 -18.65 21.53
C GLU A 586 -3.78 -19.62 22.45
N LEU A 587 -4.49 -19.08 23.44
CA LEU A 587 -5.14 -19.86 24.50
C LEU A 587 -6.53 -20.32 24.08
N ALA A 588 -7.24 -19.47 23.33
CA ALA A 588 -8.55 -19.71 22.76
C ALA A 588 -8.75 -18.79 21.55
N ARG A 589 -9.89 -18.93 20.85
CA ARG A 589 -10.23 -18.02 19.74
C ARG A 589 -10.18 -16.56 20.22
N GLY A 590 -9.36 -15.76 19.53
CA GLY A 590 -9.17 -14.34 19.83
C GLY A 590 -8.31 -14.04 21.05
N ALA A 591 -8.09 -15.01 21.96
CA ALA A 591 -7.33 -14.84 23.20
C ALA A 591 -5.89 -15.33 23.03
N SER A 592 -4.93 -14.41 23.17
CA SER A 592 -3.51 -14.73 22.99
C SER A 592 -2.63 -13.99 24.00
N VAL A 593 -1.48 -14.59 24.30
CA VAL A 593 -0.38 -13.94 25.01
C VAL A 593 0.83 -13.92 24.09
N SER A 594 1.47 -12.77 23.94
CA SER A 594 2.65 -12.65 23.09
C SER A 594 3.72 -11.79 23.72
N GLY A 595 4.98 -12.11 23.45
CA GLY A 595 6.11 -11.36 23.98
C GLY A 595 7.27 -11.33 23.00
N THR A 596 8.02 -10.23 23.01
CA THR A 596 9.18 -10.00 22.15
C THR A 596 10.30 -9.39 22.98
N VAL A 597 11.49 -9.97 22.88
CA VAL A 597 12.73 -9.50 23.48
C VAL A 597 13.70 -9.15 22.36
N ILE A 598 14.39 -8.03 22.50
CA ILE A 598 15.47 -7.61 21.60
C ILE A 598 16.78 -7.56 22.37
N LYS A 599 17.87 -7.93 21.69
CA LYS A 599 19.23 -7.85 22.20
C LYS A 599 20.15 -7.22 21.16
N SER A 600 20.87 -6.19 21.54
CA SER A 600 21.92 -5.59 20.71
C SER A 600 23.12 -6.54 20.60
N LEU A 601 23.77 -6.55 19.44
CA LEU A 601 24.99 -7.31 19.20
C LEU A 601 26.22 -6.40 19.08
N ALA A 602 26.03 -5.10 18.84
CA ALA A 602 27.11 -4.18 18.51
C ALA A 602 27.04 -2.81 19.21
N GLY A 603 25.92 -2.46 19.87
CA GLY A 603 25.79 -1.18 20.58
C GLY A 603 25.81 0.03 19.66
N GLY A 604 25.18 -0.05 18.48
CA GLY A 604 25.22 0.99 17.45
C GLY A 604 24.59 2.35 17.82
N PHE A 605 23.96 2.42 19.00
CA PHE A 605 23.28 3.61 19.53
C PHE A 605 23.85 4.11 20.87
N ASP A 606 24.94 3.52 21.36
CA ASP A 606 25.50 3.82 22.69
C ASP A 606 26.08 5.22 22.82
N ASP A 607 26.43 5.85 21.69
CA ASP A 607 27.04 7.18 21.59
C ASP A 607 26.03 8.30 21.27
N ILE A 608 24.72 8.04 21.43
CA ILE A 608 23.68 9.07 21.32
C ILE A 608 23.62 9.89 22.63
N ASP A 609 24.24 11.06 22.61
CA ASP A 609 24.39 11.92 23.80
C ASP A 609 23.47 13.15 23.81
N ARG A 610 22.72 13.39 22.72
CA ARG A 610 21.89 14.59 22.57
C ARG A 610 20.70 14.57 23.55
N PRO A 611 20.56 15.57 24.43
CA PRO A 611 19.40 15.68 25.30
C PRO A 611 18.15 16.11 24.51
N SER A 612 16.98 15.73 25.01
CA SER A 612 15.70 16.26 24.53
C SER A 612 15.62 17.77 24.79
N ASP A 613 15.13 18.53 23.82
CA ASP A 613 14.80 19.95 23.92
C ASP A 613 13.29 20.19 24.12
N SER A 614 12.50 19.12 24.25
CA SER A 614 11.06 19.18 24.46
C SER A 614 10.73 19.74 25.85
N THR A 615 9.71 20.58 25.92
CA THR A 615 9.18 21.11 27.20
C THR A 615 7.93 20.36 27.67
N LEU A 616 7.35 19.52 26.80
CA LEU A 616 6.22 18.65 27.09
C LEU A 616 6.67 17.46 27.95
N PRO A 617 5.74 16.68 28.53
CA PRO A 617 6.09 15.37 29.07
C PRO A 617 6.83 14.52 28.04
N HIS A 618 8.00 13.99 28.41
CA HIS A 618 8.85 13.20 27.50
C HIS A 618 8.25 11.82 27.26
N VAL A 619 7.34 11.71 26.31
CA VAL A 619 6.64 10.47 25.94
C VAL A 619 7.30 9.75 24.76
N ARG A 620 8.14 10.44 24.00
CA ARG A 620 8.91 9.90 22.86
C ARG A 620 10.32 10.46 22.77
N SER A 621 10.57 11.67 23.25
CA SER A 621 11.87 12.33 23.11
C SER A 621 13.00 11.68 23.93
N ASP A 622 12.65 10.92 24.98
CA ASP A 622 13.58 10.10 25.77
C ASP A 622 13.97 8.76 25.10
N TYR A 623 13.65 8.56 23.81
CA TYR A 623 13.88 7.28 23.11
C TYR A 623 15.32 6.76 23.20
N ARG A 624 16.31 7.66 23.25
CA ARG A 624 17.72 7.26 23.38
C ARG A 624 17.99 6.41 24.63
N PHE A 625 17.34 6.70 25.76
CA PHE A 625 17.57 5.95 26.99
C PHE A 625 17.05 4.52 26.86
N TYR A 626 15.91 4.34 26.20
CA TYR A 626 15.38 3.00 25.90
C TYR A 626 16.28 2.21 24.95
N LEU A 627 16.96 2.89 24.01
CA LEU A 627 17.94 2.23 23.12
C LEU A 627 19.22 1.81 23.87
N GLN A 628 19.68 2.62 24.82
CA GLN A 628 20.94 2.40 25.56
C GLN A 628 20.79 1.45 26.75
N GLU A 629 19.72 1.59 27.55
CA GLU A 629 19.52 0.80 28.77
C GLU A 629 18.74 -0.50 28.51
N GLY A 630 17.96 -0.54 27.44
CA GLY A 630 17.08 -1.66 27.09
C GLY A 630 17.77 -2.80 26.31
N ASP A 631 18.96 -3.20 26.74
CA ASP A 631 19.73 -4.31 26.14
C ASP A 631 20.17 -5.38 27.17
N PRO A 632 19.57 -6.59 27.17
CA PRO A 632 18.38 -6.97 26.42
C PRO A 632 17.12 -6.38 27.05
N GLY A 633 16.16 -6.00 26.22
CA GLY A 633 14.90 -5.39 26.65
C GLY A 633 13.66 -6.13 26.18
N VAL A 634 12.59 -6.09 26.98
CA VAL A 634 11.27 -6.63 26.59
C VAL A 634 10.52 -5.55 25.80
N GLU A 635 10.60 -5.62 24.46
CA GLU A 635 9.88 -4.69 23.59
C GLU A 635 8.37 -4.73 23.83
N ARG A 636 7.84 -5.95 24.04
CA ARG A 636 6.42 -6.18 24.24
C ARG A 636 6.17 -7.43 25.08
N LEU A 637 5.14 -7.41 25.90
CA LEU A 637 4.55 -8.57 26.56
C LEU A 637 3.05 -8.27 26.79
N THR A 638 2.19 -8.77 25.91
CA THR A 638 0.76 -8.45 25.90
C THR A 638 -0.11 -9.68 26.03
N ALA A 639 -1.22 -9.53 26.75
CA ALA A 639 -2.40 -10.38 26.64
C ALA A 639 -3.44 -9.64 25.78
N ASP A 640 -3.93 -10.29 24.74
CA ASP A 640 -4.81 -9.72 23.73
C ASP A 640 -6.08 -10.56 23.61
N TYR A 641 -7.24 -9.90 23.50
CA TYR A 641 -8.53 -10.50 23.22
C TYR A 641 -9.22 -9.77 22.07
N LEU A 642 -9.31 -10.42 20.91
CA LEU A 642 -9.98 -9.91 19.71
C LEU A 642 -11.31 -10.67 19.52
N PHE A 643 -12.38 -9.95 19.22
CA PHE A 643 -13.72 -10.53 19.10
C PHE A 643 -14.60 -9.74 18.11
N LYS A 644 -15.76 -10.31 17.74
CA LYS A 644 -16.82 -9.61 16.99
C LYS A 644 -18.01 -9.36 17.91
N VAL A 645 -18.53 -8.14 17.85
CA VAL A 645 -19.77 -7.73 18.53
C VAL A 645 -20.97 -7.96 17.62
N ALA A 646 -20.82 -7.64 16.34
CA ALA A 646 -21.81 -7.78 15.27
C ALA A 646 -21.08 -8.20 13.96
N PRO A 647 -21.79 -8.57 12.88
CA PRO A 647 -21.14 -8.94 11.62
C PRO A 647 -20.17 -7.88 11.09
N GLU A 648 -20.45 -6.60 11.31
CA GLU A 648 -19.65 -5.46 10.86
C GLU A 648 -18.92 -4.72 11.99
N ILE A 649 -19.03 -5.21 13.24
CA ILE A 649 -18.42 -4.58 14.43
C ILE A 649 -17.41 -5.52 15.08
N TYR A 650 -16.18 -5.05 15.16
CA TYR A 650 -15.02 -5.73 15.73
C TYR A 650 -14.63 -5.06 17.05
N GLY A 651 -14.06 -5.85 17.97
CA GLY A 651 -13.60 -5.38 19.27
C GLY A 651 -12.24 -5.96 19.63
N ARG A 652 -11.45 -5.19 20.37
CA ARG A 652 -10.15 -5.59 20.89
C ARG A 652 -9.95 -5.08 22.31
N VAL A 653 -9.35 -5.91 23.15
CA VAL A 653 -8.78 -5.52 24.44
C VAL A 653 -7.36 -6.05 24.53
N SER A 654 -6.41 -5.20 24.90
CA SER A 654 -4.99 -5.52 25.08
C SER A 654 -4.50 -5.02 26.42
N ALA A 655 -3.71 -5.82 27.14
CA ALA A 655 -3.14 -5.42 28.43
C ALA A 655 -1.70 -5.95 28.59
N GLY A 656 -0.85 -5.19 29.28
CA GLY A 656 0.53 -5.57 29.60
C GLY A 656 1.55 -4.51 29.19
N MET A 657 2.71 -4.95 28.73
CA MET A 657 3.73 -4.10 28.13
C MET A 657 3.40 -3.94 26.64
N LEU A 658 2.67 -2.88 26.30
CA LEU A 658 2.06 -2.68 24.99
C LEU A 658 3.10 -2.34 23.91
N GLU A 659 4.09 -1.53 24.28
CA GLU A 659 5.22 -1.09 23.45
C GLU A 659 6.48 -0.88 24.32
N ARG A 660 7.59 -0.45 23.69
CA ARG A 660 8.88 -0.22 24.36
C ARG A 660 8.77 0.77 25.52
N MET A 661 8.06 1.88 25.31
CA MET A 661 8.02 3.00 26.27
C MET A 661 6.82 2.96 27.22
N PHE A 662 5.75 2.25 26.88
CA PHE A 662 4.50 2.26 27.65
C PHE A 662 3.94 0.85 27.83
N GLY A 663 3.47 0.58 29.05
CA GLY A 663 2.55 -0.51 29.35
C GLY A 663 1.17 0.04 29.74
N GLY A 664 0.19 -0.83 29.93
CA GLY A 664 -1.14 -0.45 30.35
C GLY A 664 -2.24 -1.31 29.75
N VAL A 665 -3.39 -0.70 29.49
CA VAL A 665 -4.59 -1.35 28.94
C VAL A 665 -5.12 -0.51 27.78
N SER A 666 -5.49 -1.18 26.68
CA SER A 666 -6.04 -0.58 25.46
C SER A 666 -7.31 -1.33 25.07
N ALA A 667 -8.37 -0.59 24.74
CA ALA A 667 -9.60 -1.13 24.20
C ALA A 667 -9.95 -0.40 22.90
N GLU A 668 -10.47 -1.12 21.91
CA GLU A 668 -10.85 -0.58 20.61
C GLU A 668 -12.13 -1.25 20.11
N VAL A 669 -12.98 -0.46 19.47
CA VAL A 669 -14.14 -0.92 18.69
C VAL A 669 -14.01 -0.35 17.29
N LEU A 670 -14.23 -1.19 16.29
CA LEU A 670 -14.21 -0.81 14.87
C LEU A 670 -15.51 -1.24 14.21
N TRP A 671 -16.18 -0.31 13.55
CA TRP A 671 -17.21 -0.60 12.56
C TRP A 671 -16.59 -0.54 11.16
N LYS A 672 -16.65 -1.65 10.42
CA LYS A 672 -16.23 -1.77 9.02
C LYS A 672 -17.05 -2.87 8.35
N SER A 673 -17.90 -2.52 7.40
CA SER A 673 -18.65 -3.47 6.58
C SER A 673 -17.86 -3.82 5.32
N VAL A 674 -18.05 -5.04 4.83
CA VAL A 674 -17.45 -5.51 3.58
C VAL A 674 -17.92 -4.75 2.33
N ASP A 675 -19.12 -4.16 2.37
CA ASP A 675 -19.72 -3.42 1.25
C ASP A 675 -19.41 -1.92 1.27
N ARG A 676 -18.53 -1.46 2.18
CA ARG A 676 -18.21 -0.04 2.37
C ARG A 676 -16.72 0.20 2.28
N ASP A 677 -16.33 1.21 1.51
CA ASP A 677 -14.94 1.63 1.36
C ASP A 677 -14.48 2.56 2.52
N TRP A 678 -15.25 2.67 3.60
CA TRP A 678 -14.91 3.49 4.76
C TRP A 678 -15.28 2.78 6.06
N GLY A 679 -14.65 3.19 7.17
CA GLY A 679 -14.84 2.63 8.50
C GLY A 679 -14.69 3.66 9.62
N LEU A 680 -15.19 3.30 10.80
CA LEU A 680 -15.14 4.13 12.00
C LEU A 680 -14.58 3.33 13.18
N GLY A 681 -13.51 3.85 13.78
CA GLY A 681 -12.88 3.30 14.97
C GLY A 681 -13.09 4.19 16.19
N ALA A 682 -13.12 3.59 17.37
CA ALA A 682 -12.98 4.30 18.63
C ALA A 682 -12.01 3.51 19.53
N GLU A 683 -11.03 4.19 20.10
CA GLU A 683 -10.09 3.59 21.06
C GLU A 683 -10.04 4.36 22.37
N LEU A 684 -9.72 3.64 23.45
CA LEU A 684 -9.44 4.19 24.76
C LEU A 684 -8.25 3.43 25.36
N ASN A 685 -7.26 4.16 25.86
CA ASN A 685 -6.07 3.57 26.46
C ASN A 685 -5.78 4.21 27.82
N TYR A 686 -5.39 3.38 28.78
CA TYR A 686 -4.63 3.81 29.95
C TYR A 686 -3.19 3.36 29.75
N ALA A 687 -2.25 4.30 29.74
CA ALA A 687 -0.84 4.04 29.47
C ALA A 687 0.01 4.56 30.63
N ARG A 688 1.00 3.77 31.05
CA ARG A 688 2.00 4.13 32.06
C ARG A 688 3.39 3.96 31.49
N GLN A 689 4.22 4.97 31.66
CA GLN A 689 5.56 4.98 31.10
C GLN A 689 6.44 3.95 31.80
N ARG A 690 7.19 3.18 31.01
CA ARG A 690 8.07 2.10 31.47
C ARG A 690 9.44 2.64 31.85
N ASP A 691 10.13 1.92 32.73
CA ASP A 691 11.55 2.20 33.00
C ASP A 691 12.39 1.96 31.73
N TYR A 692 13.51 2.68 31.60
CA TYR A 692 14.34 2.67 30.39
C TYR A 692 15.00 1.30 30.13
N ASP A 693 15.17 0.47 31.16
CA ASP A 693 15.65 -0.91 31.06
C ASP A 693 14.70 -1.85 30.29
N MET A 694 13.47 -1.38 29.99
CA MET A 694 12.42 -2.14 29.30
C MET A 694 12.11 -3.50 29.96
N LEU A 695 12.27 -3.63 31.27
CA LEU A 695 11.88 -4.81 32.03
C LEU A 695 10.46 -4.62 32.59
N ALA A 696 10.24 -4.96 33.87
CA ALA A 696 8.94 -4.94 34.53
C ALA A 696 8.59 -3.62 35.24
N GLY A 697 9.54 -2.68 35.28
CA GLY A 697 9.42 -1.42 36.00
C GLY A 697 8.62 -0.34 35.27
N PHE A 698 8.13 0.63 36.04
CA PHE A 698 7.36 1.76 35.55
C PHE A 698 7.78 3.05 36.25
N ARG A 699 7.80 4.13 35.47
CA ARG A 699 8.05 5.49 35.93
C ARG A 699 6.79 6.09 36.56
N ASP A 700 6.97 7.25 37.17
CA ASP A 700 5.89 8.06 37.76
C ASP A 700 5.24 8.98 36.71
N TYR A 701 4.80 8.39 35.59
CA TYR A 701 4.02 9.06 34.56
C TYR A 701 2.98 8.10 33.99
N ASP A 702 1.71 8.49 34.05
CA ASP A 702 0.59 7.79 33.44
C ASP A 702 -0.37 8.76 32.76
N VAL A 703 -1.10 8.26 31.77
CA VAL A 703 -2.01 9.07 30.95
C VAL A 703 -3.14 8.19 30.41
N ILE A 704 -4.35 8.78 30.35
CA ILE A 704 -5.47 8.22 29.60
C ILE A 704 -5.55 8.93 28.26
N THR A 705 -5.50 8.16 27.18
CA THR A 705 -5.62 8.62 25.79
C THR A 705 -6.84 7.99 25.13
N GLY A 706 -7.34 8.60 24.06
CA GLY A 706 -8.46 8.04 23.32
C GLY A 706 -8.69 8.78 22.03
N HIS A 707 -9.07 8.06 20.97
CA HIS A 707 -9.22 8.60 19.62
C HIS A 707 -10.48 8.06 18.96
N GLY A 708 -11.15 8.92 18.21
CA GLY A 708 -12.07 8.52 17.15
C GLY A 708 -11.32 8.50 15.82
N SER A 709 -11.48 7.42 15.06
CA SER A 709 -10.78 7.21 13.79
C SER A 709 -11.77 7.11 12.64
N PHE A 710 -11.53 7.83 11.55
CA PHE A 710 -12.21 7.67 10.27
C PHE A 710 -11.22 7.13 9.26
N TYR A 711 -11.62 6.09 8.53
CA TYR A 711 -10.82 5.45 7.49
C TYR A 711 -11.60 5.48 6.19
N TRP A 712 -10.93 5.76 5.08
CA TRP A 712 -11.55 5.85 3.76
C TRP A 712 -10.58 5.41 2.66
N ASP A 713 -10.91 4.32 1.98
CA ASP A 713 -10.39 4.02 0.65
C ASP A 713 -11.18 4.85 -0.38
N THR A 714 -10.48 5.75 -1.05
CA THR A 714 -11.10 6.71 -1.97
C THR A 714 -11.49 6.09 -3.30
N GLY A 715 -10.95 4.91 -3.64
CA GLY A 715 -11.03 4.31 -4.98
C GLY A 715 -10.35 5.11 -6.08
N TRP A 716 -9.65 6.21 -5.75
CA TRP A 716 -8.98 7.08 -6.70
C TRP A 716 -7.46 6.91 -6.61
N ASN A 717 -6.85 6.32 -7.65
CA ASN A 717 -5.41 6.05 -7.71
C ASN A 717 -4.86 5.31 -6.47
N ASP A 718 -5.63 4.36 -5.94
CA ASP A 718 -5.26 3.53 -4.78
C ASP A 718 -4.97 4.34 -3.49
N MET A 719 -5.59 5.52 -3.37
CA MET A 719 -5.37 6.43 -2.25
C MET A 719 -6.28 6.10 -1.06
N GLU A 720 -5.68 6.02 0.13
CA GLU A 720 -6.35 5.90 1.41
C GLU A 720 -6.17 7.18 2.25
N VAL A 721 -7.21 7.54 2.98
CA VAL A 721 -7.23 8.63 3.95
C VAL A 721 -7.62 8.10 5.31
N GLN A 722 -6.89 8.52 6.34
CA GLN A 722 -7.21 8.23 7.73
C GLN A 722 -7.12 9.52 8.56
N VAL A 723 -8.10 9.71 9.44
CA VAL A 723 -8.11 10.80 10.41
C VAL A 723 -8.31 10.21 11.80
N ASP A 724 -7.39 10.49 12.71
CA ASP A 724 -7.49 10.10 14.12
C ASP A 724 -7.57 11.35 14.97
N ALA A 725 -8.70 11.58 15.65
CA ALA A 725 -8.90 12.77 16.47
C ALA A 725 -9.13 12.38 17.93
N GLY A 726 -8.41 13.01 18.86
CA GLY A 726 -8.44 12.58 20.24
C GLY A 726 -7.38 13.22 21.14
N ARG A 727 -7.10 12.52 22.25
CA ARG A 727 -6.09 12.90 23.24
C ARG A 727 -4.86 12.02 23.11
N TYR A 728 -3.68 12.64 23.05
CA TYR A 728 -2.37 12.01 22.83
C TYR A 728 -1.61 11.76 24.14
N LEU A 729 -0.44 11.11 24.05
CA LEU A 729 0.34 10.65 25.19
C LEU A 729 0.87 11.79 26.07
N ALA A 730 1.22 12.94 25.50
CA ALA A 730 1.64 14.12 26.27
C ALA A 730 0.45 14.86 26.92
N GLY A 731 -0.78 14.37 26.70
CA GLY A 731 -2.01 14.88 27.31
C GLY A 731 -2.75 15.91 26.45
N ASP A 732 -2.16 16.31 25.34
CA ASP A 732 -2.64 17.23 24.30
C ASP A 732 -3.80 16.65 23.48
N TYR A 733 -4.63 17.54 22.94
CA TYR A 733 -5.79 17.20 22.11
C TYR A 733 -5.58 17.66 20.68
N GLY A 734 -5.87 16.79 19.71
CA GLY A 734 -5.64 17.12 18.31
C GLY A 734 -6.16 16.09 17.33
N ALA A 735 -5.64 16.17 16.11
CA ALA A 735 -5.93 15.20 15.07
C ALA A 735 -4.69 14.89 14.21
N THR A 736 -4.51 13.60 13.90
CA THR A 736 -3.54 13.08 12.95
C THR A 736 -4.25 12.83 11.62
N PHE A 737 -3.71 13.40 10.55
CA PHE A 737 -4.15 13.18 9.19
C PHE A 737 -3.11 12.33 8.48
N THR A 738 -3.54 11.19 7.96
CA THR A 738 -2.72 10.25 7.22
C THR A 738 -3.28 10.10 5.82
N MET A 739 -2.39 10.17 4.83
CA MET A 739 -2.72 9.88 3.44
C MET A 739 -1.68 8.92 2.88
N SER A 740 -2.13 7.80 2.31
CA SER A 740 -1.25 6.80 1.70
C SER A 740 -1.78 6.36 0.36
N ARG A 741 -0.90 5.77 -0.43
CA ARG A 741 -1.22 5.00 -1.63
C ARG A 741 -0.86 3.54 -1.36
N ARG A 742 -1.83 2.64 -1.47
CA ARG A 742 -1.67 1.21 -1.18
C ARG A 742 -1.92 0.37 -2.44
N PHE A 743 -0.88 -0.29 -2.92
CA PHE A 743 -0.96 -1.12 -4.13
C PHE A 743 -1.48 -2.53 -3.80
N SER A 744 -2.11 -3.18 -4.77
CA SER A 744 -2.67 -4.54 -4.62
C SER A 744 -1.62 -5.61 -4.32
N ASN A 745 -0.35 -5.35 -4.62
CA ASN A 745 0.77 -6.22 -4.29
C ASN A 745 1.33 -6.00 -2.86
N GLY A 746 0.72 -5.12 -2.06
CA GLY A 746 1.07 -4.89 -0.65
C GLY A 746 2.11 -3.80 -0.41
N TRP A 747 2.60 -3.12 -1.45
CA TRP A 747 3.35 -1.87 -1.26
C TRP A 747 2.42 -0.80 -0.71
N GLU A 748 2.92 -0.01 0.23
CA GLU A 748 2.19 1.13 0.77
C GLU A 748 3.18 2.27 1.02
N ILE A 749 2.81 3.48 0.62
CA ILE A 749 3.63 4.67 0.83
C ILE A 749 2.72 5.81 1.20
N GLY A 750 3.08 6.55 2.23
CA GLY A 750 2.22 7.62 2.73
C GLY A 750 2.96 8.61 3.57
N GLY A 751 2.21 9.63 3.98
CA GLY A 751 2.65 10.62 4.94
C GLY A 751 1.56 10.89 5.95
N PHE A 752 1.97 11.41 7.10
CA PHE A 752 1.05 11.87 8.11
C PHE A 752 1.53 13.18 8.72
N PHE A 753 0.60 13.94 9.28
CA PHE A 753 0.89 15.05 10.15
C PHE A 753 -0.15 15.13 11.28
N THR A 754 0.27 15.64 12.44
CA THR A 754 -0.58 15.75 13.63
C THR A 754 -0.62 17.19 14.11
N LEU A 755 -1.81 17.78 14.20
CA LEU A 755 -2.03 19.11 14.75
C LEU A 755 -2.76 19.00 16.09
N THR A 756 -2.24 19.66 17.13
CA THR A 756 -2.84 19.64 18.47
C THR A 756 -3.00 21.05 19.03
N ASP A 757 -3.53 21.15 20.25
CA ASP A 757 -3.66 22.39 21.00
C ASP A 757 -2.33 22.90 21.60
N VAL A 758 -1.24 22.14 21.48
CA VAL A 758 0.11 22.60 21.84
C VAL A 758 0.55 23.76 20.92
N PRO A 759 1.03 24.88 21.47
CA PRO A 759 1.62 25.96 20.68
C PRO A 759 2.85 25.50 19.88
N PHE A 760 2.97 25.97 18.62
CA PHE A 760 4.07 25.55 17.71
C PHE A 760 5.48 25.84 18.23
N ASP A 761 5.65 26.75 19.19
CA ASP A 761 6.93 27.07 19.84
C ASP A 761 7.22 26.19 21.07
N GLU A 762 6.23 25.47 21.61
CA GLU A 762 6.39 24.53 22.72
C GLU A 762 6.71 23.09 22.26
N TYR A 763 6.55 22.80 20.97
CA TYR A 763 6.88 21.51 20.33
C TYR A 763 8.39 21.18 20.25
N GLY A 764 9.29 22.10 20.64
CA GLY A 764 10.74 22.01 20.45
C GLY A 764 11.18 22.47 19.04
N GLU A 765 12.28 21.93 18.49
CA GLU A 765 12.76 22.26 17.13
C GLU A 765 11.78 21.82 16.00
N GLY A 766 10.75 22.60 15.67
CA GLY A 766 9.71 22.23 14.69
C GLY A 766 8.34 22.73 15.09
N SER A 767 7.34 22.66 14.21
CA SER A 767 5.99 23.18 14.52
C SER A 767 4.95 22.11 14.91
N PHE A 768 5.08 20.88 14.40
CA PHE A 768 4.11 19.80 14.62
C PHE A 768 4.69 18.46 14.15
N ASP A 769 4.15 17.34 14.67
CA ASP A 769 4.59 15.99 14.32
C ASP A 769 4.18 15.60 12.89
N LYS A 770 5.11 14.99 12.16
CA LYS A 770 4.97 14.64 10.75
C LYS A 770 5.97 13.55 10.35
N GLY A 771 5.61 12.76 9.36
CA GLY A 771 6.53 11.77 8.81
C GLY A 771 6.04 11.19 7.50
N LEU A 772 6.96 10.50 6.83
CA LEU A 772 6.67 9.60 5.72
C LEU A 772 6.81 8.16 6.19
N PHE A 773 6.06 7.26 5.59
CA PHE A 773 6.21 5.83 5.79
C PHE A 773 6.16 5.09 4.47
N LEU A 774 6.83 3.94 4.47
CA LEU A 774 6.95 3.03 3.35
C LEU A 774 6.85 1.60 3.89
N THR A 775 5.98 0.80 3.32
CA THR A 775 5.85 -0.63 3.60
C THR A 775 6.23 -1.38 2.34
N ILE A 776 7.30 -2.18 2.45
CA ILE A 776 7.83 -2.98 1.34
C ILE A 776 7.42 -4.44 1.56
N PRO A 777 6.57 -5.05 0.71
CA PRO A 777 6.26 -6.47 0.80
C PRO A 777 7.48 -7.29 0.37
N LEU A 778 7.91 -8.23 1.21
CA LEU A 778 9.10 -9.05 0.88
C LEU A 778 8.88 -9.94 -0.35
N ARG A 779 7.62 -10.31 -0.64
CA ARG A 779 7.24 -11.04 -1.85
C ARG A 779 7.72 -10.36 -3.13
N TRP A 780 7.76 -9.02 -3.17
CA TRP A 780 8.18 -8.26 -4.35
C TRP A 780 9.63 -8.58 -4.78
N GLY A 781 10.51 -8.89 -3.83
CA GLY A 781 11.91 -9.22 -4.08
C GLY A 781 12.27 -10.69 -3.94
N LEU A 782 11.33 -11.55 -3.54
CA LEU A 782 11.58 -12.96 -3.25
C LEU A 782 10.86 -13.88 -4.24
N PRO A 783 11.47 -15.01 -4.64
CA PRO A 783 10.87 -15.94 -5.60
C PRO A 783 9.76 -16.84 -5.01
N PHE A 784 9.41 -16.66 -3.73
CA PHE A 784 8.45 -17.49 -3.00
C PHE A 784 7.40 -16.63 -2.31
N GLU A 785 6.22 -17.22 -2.08
CA GLU A 785 5.09 -16.58 -1.42
C GLU A 785 5.41 -16.27 0.05
N THR A 786 5.12 -15.04 0.45
CA THR A 786 5.24 -14.57 1.83
C THR A 786 4.32 -13.38 2.08
N ARG A 787 3.85 -13.24 3.32
CA ARG A 787 3.10 -12.08 3.81
C ARG A 787 3.97 -11.09 4.58
N GLU A 788 5.26 -11.37 4.69
CA GLU A 788 6.19 -10.52 5.43
C GLU A 788 6.39 -9.15 4.74
N ARG A 789 6.49 -8.10 5.55
CA ARG A 789 6.63 -6.71 5.10
C ARG A 789 7.69 -5.99 5.91
N VAL A 790 8.40 -5.06 5.29
CA VAL A 790 9.38 -4.19 5.94
C VAL A 790 8.78 -2.79 6.05
N PRO A 791 8.28 -2.39 7.23
CA PRO A 791 7.86 -1.02 7.46
C PRO A 791 9.08 -0.13 7.72
N ILE A 792 9.11 1.02 7.07
CA ILE A 792 10.10 2.08 7.24
C ILE A 792 9.33 3.35 7.54
N THR A 793 9.70 4.06 8.60
CA THR A 793 9.11 5.36 8.92
C THR A 793 10.23 6.38 9.04
N ILE A 794 10.11 7.47 8.27
CA ILE A 794 11.03 8.59 8.25
C ILE A 794 10.33 9.77 8.91
N ARG A 795 10.85 10.19 10.06
CA ARG A 795 10.37 11.37 10.80
C ARG A 795 11.53 12.35 10.91
N PRO A 796 11.31 13.67 10.71
CA PRO A 796 12.37 14.66 10.89
C PRO A 796 12.99 14.60 12.28
N LEU A 797 12.16 14.60 13.34
CA LEU A 797 12.55 14.35 14.73
C LEU A 797 11.44 13.58 15.45
N THR A 798 11.83 12.72 16.39
CA THR A 798 10.89 12.10 17.32
C THR A 798 10.41 13.14 18.34
N ARG A 799 9.09 13.38 18.44
CA ARG A 799 8.50 14.42 19.29
C ARG A 799 7.37 13.90 20.17
N ASP A 800 7.09 14.69 21.22
CA ASP A 800 6.17 14.33 22.29
C ASP A 800 4.72 14.74 21.99
N GLY A 801 4.51 15.93 21.42
CA GLY A 801 3.18 16.42 21.04
C GLY A 801 2.62 15.63 19.84
N GLY A 802 1.35 15.27 19.90
CA GLY A 802 0.70 14.44 18.89
C GLY A 802 1.14 12.98 18.89
N ALA A 803 1.88 12.52 19.91
CA ALA A 803 2.37 11.15 19.99
C ALA A 803 1.25 10.19 20.43
N ARG A 804 0.92 9.22 19.57
CA ARG A 804 -0.06 8.17 19.87
C ARG A 804 0.63 6.91 20.41
N LEU A 805 -0.07 6.16 21.25
CA LEU A 805 0.35 4.85 21.74
C LEU A 805 0.43 3.84 20.58
N GLU A 806 1.57 3.17 20.40
CA GLU A 806 1.75 2.17 19.37
C GLU A 806 1.12 0.84 19.82
N ILE A 807 0.17 0.35 19.03
CA ILE A 807 -0.54 -0.90 19.29
C ILE A 807 -0.45 -1.75 18.03
N PHE A 808 0.16 -2.93 18.15
CA PHE A 808 0.52 -3.78 17.01
C PHE A 808 -0.67 -4.48 16.33
N ASN A 809 -1.78 -4.66 17.04
CA ASN A 809 -2.94 -5.44 16.60
C ASN A 809 -4.22 -4.60 16.49
N ARG A 810 -4.09 -3.34 16.10
CA ARG A 810 -5.25 -2.48 15.81
C ARG A 810 -6.17 -3.13 14.77
N LEU A 811 -7.47 -2.90 14.89
CA LEU A 811 -8.46 -3.67 14.13
C LEU A 811 -8.47 -3.30 12.64
N TYR A 812 -8.31 -2.03 12.29
CA TYR A 812 -8.45 -1.61 10.88
C TYR A 812 -7.42 -2.27 9.95
N PRO A 813 -6.10 -2.29 10.26
CA PRO A 813 -5.12 -3.01 9.45
C PRO A 813 -5.39 -4.52 9.30
N ILE A 814 -6.08 -5.15 10.27
CA ILE A 814 -6.43 -6.58 10.22
C ILE A 814 -7.57 -6.85 9.24
N VAL A 815 -8.55 -5.95 9.17
CA VAL A 815 -9.79 -6.17 8.39
C VAL A 815 -9.80 -5.48 7.03
N ARG A 816 -8.92 -4.49 6.79
CA ARG A 816 -8.98 -3.66 5.58
C ARG A 816 -8.88 -4.48 4.29
N GLU A 817 -7.96 -5.44 4.24
CA GLU A 817 -7.67 -6.27 3.04
C GLU A 817 -8.79 -7.26 2.66
N ALA A 818 -9.89 -7.29 3.43
CA ALA A 818 -10.98 -8.25 3.29
C ALA A 818 -12.28 -7.64 2.74
N ASP A 819 -12.29 -6.34 2.42
CA ASP A 819 -13.47 -5.70 1.84
C ASP A 819 -13.65 -6.00 0.35
N ARG A 820 -14.84 -5.66 -0.16
CA ARG A 820 -15.21 -6.00 -1.54
C ARG A 820 -14.29 -5.34 -2.57
N THR A 821 -13.79 -4.14 -2.31
CA THR A 821 -12.93 -3.39 -3.23
C THR A 821 -11.55 -4.02 -3.30
N ASP A 822 -10.95 -4.34 -2.15
CA ASP A 822 -9.67 -5.06 -2.07
C ASP A 822 -9.74 -6.46 -2.69
N LEU A 823 -10.79 -7.23 -2.37
CA LEU A 823 -10.98 -8.55 -2.95
C LEU A 823 -11.14 -8.49 -4.47
N LYS A 824 -11.87 -7.49 -4.99
CA LYS A 824 -12.03 -7.27 -6.43
C LYS A 824 -10.70 -6.95 -7.11
N ASN A 825 -9.93 -6.03 -6.54
CA ASN A 825 -8.65 -5.60 -7.09
C ASN A 825 -7.61 -6.74 -7.13
N GLY A 826 -7.70 -7.68 -6.19
CA GLY A 826 -6.85 -8.87 -6.14
C GLY A 826 -7.39 -10.11 -6.88
N TRP A 827 -8.61 -10.07 -7.43
CA TRP A 827 -9.33 -11.28 -7.86
C TRP A 827 -8.67 -12.03 -9.02
N GLY A 828 -7.84 -11.37 -9.83
CA GLY A 828 -7.03 -12.02 -10.87
C GLY A 828 -6.02 -13.05 -10.35
N ASN A 829 -5.82 -13.14 -9.03
CA ASN A 829 -5.04 -14.21 -8.42
C ASN A 829 -5.89 -15.38 -7.90
N PHE A 830 -7.22 -15.35 -8.03
CA PHE A 830 -8.11 -16.39 -7.51
C PHE A 830 -7.80 -17.77 -8.07
N TRP A 831 -7.58 -17.88 -9.39
CA TRP A 831 -7.27 -19.15 -10.07
C TRP A 831 -5.79 -19.51 -10.05
N ARG A 832 -4.94 -18.74 -9.34
CA ARG A 832 -3.48 -18.93 -9.33
C ARG A 832 -2.99 -19.82 -8.21
#